data_AF-A0A939Y4B9-F1
#
_entry.id   AF-A0A939Y4B9-F1
#
_cell.length_a   1.000
_cell.length_b   1.000
_cell.length_c   1.000
_cell.angle_alpha   90.00
_cell.angle_beta   90.00
_cell.angle_gamma   90.00
#
_symmetry.space_group_name_H-M   'P 1'
#
loop_
_entity.id
_entity.type
_entity.pdbx_description
1 polymer ?
#
loop_
_entity_poly.entity_id
_entity_poly.type
_entity_poly.pdbx_seq_one_letter_code
_entity_poly.pdbx_strand_id
1 'polypeptide(L)'
;MAKEGKTTEKEIIIPKEGETSVAGFAFSDNKKIETVVICEGVTEIEYFAFNDCKNLTSVTLPSTLKKICEDAFNGCSKLTHITLPDGLEFIGERAFKECSSLTEIHLPNSIKKLEDDVFEKCRNLKKVVLPKSLDQLPRCCFFNASALEEVVFPEKMQSLGYGSFSNCTALSSVELPEGIEELDAVFRDCTNLKSIKLPKSLKKINQSAFEGCVNLKEVEIPANVECFMSDSFPPTTQITISPDNPYISLKDGFLFSADGKILISCMIDTETVKTPESVIEIAKSAFSRSKNLASITLGKNVTKLSDSCFCYCTSLKKVVFEGNITSIGADAFYECTKLEEITLPDSLQTIEGEAFRVCKKLKNITIPASVESVGHYAFAESGLTKVTILSKGKLGARAFAYCNSLKQIEIPFQTMDGFVFEECKKLSSVTFLDSVSKIGKDIFADCAQLSTIKVAALNREVDTKNFLDYNREKEILLDGDDKSWLDEQDNEIAQLRKSAEKGDAEAQNELGWHYFNGDKLPQSFELAAEWWTKAALQGDANAQYNLGCSYDDGDGVPQNSKKAVEWYTKAAQQGHAGAQNNLGWCYYTGNGVAQNYELATEWYQKAAEQGNSDAQTNLGCCYFNGEGVDDDYELAEKWFQKAAKQGDKNAKKNLKILKESKPKNSANAPKLTDEMLGVLCYKKERWMGKATANFSGKEFPLEIELEGTEKEGISELQRQAYAEYLQKQEAFFETLQQKAKENFKTVGRRKKENKIVPFKLHIATDGNYGWYAVKEWDGESIAVILSDNDVQMAENESILYHIAEVKANRTKKDWHFGDTAYLNLFGLLTDLSVTTSGESEDGEALSEKEVELLMWLTTEFDTNNIKKKVLDYCNETYESWGGDTISADDLHKELSLSSIYLRVEDAEDSESQPDICLSGDCNCDEEHGIAISFKNKKLFEINEESIAF
;
A
#
# COMPACT_ATOMS: atom_id res chain seq x y z
N MET A 1 -11.99 52.44 21.97
CA MET A 1 -13.33 53.00 21.71
C MET A 1 -14.04 52.30 20.54
N ALA A 2 -13.33 51.92 19.48
CA ALA A 2 -13.94 51.30 18.31
C ALA A 2 -14.34 49.81 18.49
N LYS A 3 -13.57 49.00 19.25
CA LYS A 3 -13.97 47.64 19.70
C LYS A 3 -15.23 47.56 20.59
N GLU A 4 -15.76 48.67 21.09
CA GLU A 4 -16.93 48.68 22.00
C GLU A 4 -18.24 49.14 21.31
N GLY A 5 -18.27 49.38 20.00
CA GLY A 5 -19.49 49.83 19.29
C GLY A 5 -20.03 51.21 19.74
N LYS A 6 -19.22 51.99 20.47
CA LYS A 6 -19.59 53.25 21.12
C LYS A 6 -19.43 54.49 20.24
N THR A 7 -18.97 54.39 18.99
CA THR A 7 -19.00 55.54 18.08
C THR A 7 -20.45 55.76 17.63
N THR A 8 -21.05 56.87 18.08
CA THR A 8 -22.37 57.32 17.60
C THR A 8 -22.27 58.10 16.28
N GLU A 9 -21.06 58.35 15.82
CA GLU A 9 -20.76 59.21 14.69
C GLU A 9 -20.77 58.42 13.38
N LYS A 10 -21.47 58.97 12.39
CA LYS A 10 -21.48 58.48 11.00
C LYS A 10 -20.20 58.86 10.25
N GLU A 11 -19.53 59.92 10.69
CA GLU A 11 -18.28 60.42 10.14
C GLU A 11 -17.19 60.29 11.19
N ILE A 12 -16.04 59.70 10.82
CA ILE A 12 -14.89 59.57 11.71
C ILE A 12 -13.65 60.19 11.05
N ILE A 13 -12.89 60.98 11.81
CA ILE A 13 -11.60 61.55 11.42
C ILE A 13 -10.48 60.83 12.20
N ILE A 14 -9.52 60.24 11.50
CA ILE A 14 -8.43 59.40 12.04
C ILE A 14 -7.09 59.92 11.53
N PRO A 15 -6.03 60.17 12.31
CA PRO A 15 -5.93 60.45 13.74
C PRO A 15 -5.34 61.85 14.01
N LYS A 16 -5.11 62.13 15.30
CA LYS A 16 -4.46 63.34 15.85
C LYS A 16 -2.93 63.31 15.65
N GLU A 17 -2.26 64.46 15.83
CA GLU A 17 -0.79 64.62 15.72
C GLU A 17 -0.01 63.45 16.37
N GLY A 18 0.77 62.72 15.57
CA GLY A 18 1.78 61.74 16.02
C GLY A 18 1.54 60.27 15.69
N GLU A 19 0.33 59.88 15.28
CA GLU A 19 0.03 58.50 14.87
C GLU A 19 0.36 58.26 13.38
N THR A 20 1.03 57.14 13.08
CA THR A 20 1.52 56.82 11.73
C THR A 20 0.74 55.70 11.03
N SER A 21 -0.17 55.00 11.72
CA SER A 21 -0.99 53.94 11.14
C SER A 21 -2.44 53.95 11.66
N VAL A 22 -3.36 53.37 10.88
CA VAL A 22 -4.67 52.93 11.38
C VAL A 22 -4.51 51.48 11.85
N ALA A 23 -4.69 51.25 13.15
CA ALA A 23 -4.45 49.95 13.76
C ALA A 23 -5.35 48.83 13.20
N GLY A 24 -4.82 47.61 13.19
CA GLY A 24 -5.56 46.44 12.73
C GLY A 24 -6.82 46.18 13.54
N PHE A 25 -7.87 45.69 12.89
CA PHE A 25 -9.21 45.49 13.45
C PHE A 25 -9.85 46.75 14.08
N ALA A 26 -9.32 47.96 13.87
CA ALA A 26 -9.77 49.15 14.59
C ALA A 26 -11.28 49.35 14.46
N PHE A 27 -11.83 49.24 13.24
CA PHE A 27 -13.23 49.44 12.93
C PHE A 27 -13.89 48.22 12.28
N SER A 28 -13.31 47.02 12.44
CA SER A 28 -13.93 45.79 11.92
C SER A 28 -15.39 45.67 12.39
N ASP A 29 -16.26 45.23 11.48
CA ASP A 29 -17.69 45.00 11.70
C ASP A 29 -18.47 46.23 12.13
N ASN A 30 -17.94 47.44 11.88
CA ASN A 30 -18.62 48.65 12.32
C ASN A 30 -19.86 48.94 11.46
N LYS A 31 -21.03 48.69 12.08
CA LYS A 31 -22.35 48.85 11.45
C LYS A 31 -22.83 50.31 11.38
N LYS A 32 -22.06 51.32 11.81
CA LYS A 32 -22.52 52.72 11.91
C LYS A 32 -21.73 53.72 11.07
N ILE A 33 -20.45 53.46 10.81
CA ILE A 33 -19.60 54.39 10.07
C ILE A 33 -20.06 54.44 8.61
N GLU A 34 -20.29 55.65 8.12
CA GLU A 34 -20.67 55.95 6.74
C GLU A 34 -19.54 56.64 5.98
N THR A 35 -18.73 57.46 6.66
CA THR A 35 -17.60 58.18 6.06
C THR A 35 -16.39 58.19 6.97
N VAL A 36 -15.19 58.07 6.38
CA VAL A 36 -13.92 58.10 7.09
C VAL A 36 -12.98 59.12 6.43
N VAL A 37 -12.32 59.95 7.24
CA VAL A 37 -11.26 60.85 6.80
C VAL A 37 -9.97 60.46 7.51
N ILE A 38 -8.98 59.97 6.76
CA ILE A 38 -7.66 59.65 7.28
C ILE A 38 -6.73 60.86 7.07
N CYS A 39 -6.20 61.43 8.15
CA CYS A 39 -5.38 62.62 8.20
C CYS A 39 -3.98 62.42 7.61
N GLU A 40 -3.40 63.50 7.12
CA GLU A 40 -1.99 63.55 6.70
C GLU A 40 -1.04 63.12 7.83
N GLY A 41 -0.02 62.34 7.47
CA GLY A 41 0.94 61.75 8.40
C GLY A 41 0.76 60.24 8.58
N VAL A 42 -0.42 59.69 8.32
CA VAL A 42 -0.64 58.23 8.29
C VAL A 42 0.04 57.64 7.07
N THR A 43 0.83 56.60 7.29
CA THR A 43 1.58 55.87 6.26
C THR A 43 1.02 54.46 6.00
N GLU A 44 0.17 53.93 6.88
CA GLU A 44 -0.29 52.53 6.80
C GLU A 44 -1.72 52.35 7.33
N ILE A 45 -2.51 51.51 6.64
CA ILE A 45 -3.78 50.96 7.14
C ILE A 45 -3.55 49.47 7.34
N GLU A 46 -3.56 49.03 8.58
CA GLU A 46 -3.23 47.65 8.98
C GLU A 46 -4.38 46.66 8.69
N TYR A 47 -4.10 45.38 8.92
CA TYR A 47 -4.99 44.27 8.58
C TYR A 47 -6.38 44.42 9.21
N PHE A 48 -7.42 44.11 8.43
CA PHE A 48 -8.83 44.15 8.88
C PHE A 48 -9.31 45.51 9.45
N ALA A 49 -8.60 46.63 9.22
CA ALA A 49 -8.88 47.90 9.88
C ALA A 49 -10.33 48.39 9.69
N PHE A 50 -10.94 48.15 8.53
CA PHE A 50 -12.33 48.46 8.20
C PHE A 50 -13.07 47.24 7.63
N ASN A 51 -12.65 46.02 7.98
CA ASN A 51 -13.33 44.80 7.53
C ASN A 51 -14.82 44.83 7.88
N ASP A 52 -15.68 44.38 6.98
CA ASP A 52 -17.14 44.30 7.13
C ASP A 52 -17.81 45.62 7.60
N CYS A 53 -17.22 46.76 7.28
CA CYS A 53 -17.86 48.07 7.41
C CYS A 53 -18.94 48.25 6.31
N LYS A 54 -20.00 47.44 6.35
CA LYS A 54 -21.05 47.34 5.31
C LYS A 54 -21.81 48.67 5.06
N ASN A 55 -21.72 49.65 5.96
CA ASN A 55 -22.31 50.98 5.80
C ASN A 55 -21.35 52.07 5.31
N LEU A 56 -20.04 51.77 5.20
CA LEU A 56 -19.03 52.70 4.72
C LEU A 56 -19.27 53.04 3.25
N THR A 57 -19.41 54.32 2.94
CA THR A 57 -19.73 54.82 1.60
C THR A 57 -18.57 55.58 0.95
N SER A 58 -17.69 56.18 1.75
CA SER A 58 -16.57 56.99 1.29
C SER A 58 -15.42 56.99 2.31
N VAL A 59 -14.19 56.95 1.80
CA VAL A 59 -12.95 57.04 2.58
C VAL A 59 -12.04 58.07 1.92
N THR A 60 -11.58 59.06 2.68
CA THR A 60 -10.55 60.01 2.25
C THR A 60 -9.20 59.52 2.76
N LEU A 61 -8.29 59.18 1.85
CA LEU A 61 -6.94 58.71 2.16
C LEU A 61 -5.93 59.89 2.07
N PRO A 62 -4.89 59.93 2.94
CA PRO A 62 -3.89 60.98 2.91
C PRO A 62 -2.84 60.72 1.82
N SER A 63 -2.19 61.78 1.37
CA SER A 63 -1.11 61.69 0.37
C SER A 63 0.14 60.95 0.90
N THR A 64 0.31 60.89 2.23
CA THR A 64 1.40 60.15 2.91
C THR A 64 1.21 58.64 2.95
N LEU A 65 0.04 58.10 2.59
CA LEU A 65 -0.26 56.67 2.73
C LEU A 65 0.63 55.84 1.79
N LYS A 66 1.29 54.83 2.35
CA LYS A 66 2.20 53.91 1.64
C LYS A 66 1.66 52.49 1.54
N LYS A 67 0.85 52.04 2.48
CA LYS A 67 0.39 50.65 2.55
C LYS A 67 -1.07 50.53 2.95
N ILE A 68 -1.77 49.59 2.31
CA ILE A 68 -3.07 49.06 2.72
C ILE A 68 -2.89 47.55 2.88
N CYS A 69 -3.05 47.01 4.08
CA CYS A 69 -2.76 45.61 4.39
C CYS A 69 -3.97 44.69 4.11
N GLU A 70 -3.81 43.42 4.45
CA GLU A 70 -4.77 42.34 4.17
C GLU A 70 -6.15 42.65 4.75
N ASP A 71 -7.21 42.37 3.97
CA ASP A 71 -8.60 42.53 4.37
C ASP A 71 -9.00 43.94 4.89
N ALA A 72 -8.17 44.97 4.67
CA ALA A 72 -8.34 46.29 5.29
C ALA A 72 -9.70 46.94 5.00
N PHE A 73 -10.27 46.74 3.82
CA PHE A 73 -11.61 47.17 3.42
C PHE A 73 -12.47 46.00 2.89
N ASN A 74 -12.14 44.75 3.25
CA ASN A 74 -12.97 43.61 2.85
C ASN A 74 -14.41 43.78 3.37
N GLY A 75 -15.41 43.39 2.59
CA GLY A 75 -16.82 43.48 2.98
C GLY A 75 -17.40 44.90 3.05
N CYS A 76 -16.66 45.94 2.64
CA CYS A 76 -17.13 47.33 2.55
C CYS A 76 -18.13 47.54 1.40
N SER A 77 -19.25 46.82 1.42
CA SER A 77 -20.15 46.61 0.28
C SER A 77 -20.81 47.87 -0.28
N LYS A 78 -20.88 48.97 0.48
CA LYS A 78 -21.47 50.26 0.07
C LYS A 78 -20.42 51.30 -0.35
N LEU A 79 -19.14 50.98 -0.31
CA LEU A 79 -18.08 51.88 -0.74
C LEU A 79 -18.20 52.06 -2.25
N THR A 80 -18.49 53.29 -2.69
CA THR A 80 -18.80 53.58 -4.10
C THR A 80 -17.61 54.07 -4.90
N HIS A 81 -16.70 54.78 -4.22
CA HIS A 81 -15.50 55.41 -4.78
C HIS A 81 -14.41 55.45 -3.72
N ILE A 82 -13.16 55.23 -4.13
CA ILE A 82 -11.98 55.48 -3.32
C ILE A 82 -10.84 56.00 -4.20
N THR A 83 -10.24 57.12 -3.82
CA THR A 83 -9.08 57.68 -4.52
C THR A 83 -7.82 57.19 -3.83
N LEU A 84 -7.09 56.29 -4.49
CA LEU A 84 -5.79 55.82 -4.00
C LEU A 84 -4.71 56.90 -4.25
N PRO A 85 -3.84 57.19 -3.28
CA PRO A 85 -2.81 58.21 -3.43
C PRO A 85 -1.66 57.76 -4.36
N ASP A 86 -1.10 58.69 -5.14
CA ASP A 86 -0.02 58.44 -6.12
C ASP A 86 1.25 57.82 -5.51
N GLY A 87 1.43 57.92 -4.20
CA GLY A 87 2.57 57.40 -3.45
C GLY A 87 2.36 56.03 -2.83
N LEU A 88 1.19 55.38 -3.03
CA LEU A 88 0.84 54.09 -2.44
C LEU A 88 1.67 52.95 -3.04
N GLU A 89 2.36 52.18 -2.22
CA GLU A 89 3.34 51.19 -2.66
C GLU A 89 2.83 49.75 -2.58
N PHE A 90 1.88 49.47 -1.67
CA PHE A 90 1.41 48.11 -1.36
C PHE A 90 -0.09 48.04 -1.11
N ILE A 91 -0.74 47.00 -1.64
CA ILE A 91 -2.12 46.59 -1.37
C ILE A 91 -2.11 45.09 -1.07
N GLY A 92 -2.52 44.72 0.15
CA GLY A 92 -2.51 43.35 0.66
C GLY A 92 -3.63 42.47 0.12
N GLU A 93 -3.54 41.19 0.44
CA GLU A 93 -4.49 40.15 0.04
C GLU A 93 -5.92 40.53 0.45
N ARG A 94 -6.90 40.35 -0.44
CA ARG A 94 -8.33 40.67 -0.19
C ARG A 94 -8.63 42.10 0.28
N ALA A 95 -7.70 43.05 0.18
CA ALA A 95 -7.85 44.37 0.78
C ALA A 95 -9.13 45.13 0.38
N PHE A 96 -9.67 44.89 -0.83
CA PHE A 96 -10.93 45.46 -1.31
C PHE A 96 -11.95 44.38 -1.72
N LYS A 97 -11.78 43.15 -1.25
CA LYS A 97 -12.72 42.05 -1.53
C LYS A 97 -14.13 42.43 -1.10
N GLU A 98 -15.12 42.03 -1.90
CA GLU A 98 -16.53 42.31 -1.66
C GLU A 98 -16.92 43.80 -1.49
N CYS A 99 -16.06 44.74 -1.95
CA CYS A 99 -16.42 46.15 -2.20
C CYS A 99 -17.37 46.29 -3.40
N SER A 100 -18.55 45.65 -3.29
CA SER A 100 -19.44 45.37 -4.42
C SER A 100 -20.10 46.61 -5.04
N SER A 101 -20.14 47.75 -4.33
CA SER A 101 -20.62 49.03 -4.88
C SER A 101 -19.55 49.86 -5.58
N LEU A 102 -18.27 49.45 -5.53
CA LEU A 102 -17.17 50.20 -6.14
C LEU A 102 -17.31 50.15 -7.66
N THR A 103 -17.36 51.33 -8.30
CA THR A 103 -17.63 51.43 -9.75
C THR A 103 -16.38 51.68 -10.60
N GLU A 104 -15.39 52.36 -10.03
CA GLU A 104 -14.10 52.65 -10.64
C GLU A 104 -12.99 52.56 -9.60
N ILE A 105 -11.80 52.17 -10.05
CA ILE A 105 -10.59 52.26 -9.24
C ILE A 105 -9.39 52.59 -10.11
N HIS A 106 -8.62 53.59 -9.67
CA HIS A 106 -7.38 53.99 -10.31
C HIS A 106 -6.21 53.50 -9.48
N LEU A 107 -5.50 52.49 -9.99
CA LEU A 107 -4.32 51.94 -9.34
C LEU A 107 -3.09 52.83 -9.65
N PRO A 108 -2.43 53.41 -8.64
CA PRO A 108 -1.29 54.31 -8.86
C PRO A 108 -0.06 53.54 -9.40
N ASN A 109 0.76 54.23 -10.21
CA ASN A 109 1.96 53.64 -10.82
C ASN A 109 3.10 53.35 -9.83
N SER A 110 2.97 53.75 -8.57
CA SER A 110 3.88 53.40 -7.48
C SER A 110 3.74 51.94 -7.04
N ILE A 111 2.60 51.30 -7.31
CA ILE A 111 2.35 49.89 -7.00
C ILE A 111 3.21 49.02 -7.93
N LYS A 112 4.05 48.19 -7.33
CA LYS A 112 4.92 47.24 -8.05
C LYS A 112 4.37 45.82 -8.09
N LYS A 113 3.57 45.44 -7.09
CA LYS A 113 2.98 44.11 -6.93
C LYS A 113 1.59 44.27 -6.32
N LEU A 114 0.67 43.41 -6.70
CA LEU A 114 -0.62 43.18 -6.04
C LEU A 114 -0.58 41.78 -5.41
N GLU A 115 -1.28 41.59 -4.30
CA GLU A 115 -1.49 40.28 -3.67
C GLU A 115 -2.78 39.61 -4.20
N ASP A 116 -3.05 38.38 -3.78
CA ASP A 116 -4.20 37.59 -4.25
C ASP A 116 -5.55 38.22 -3.85
N ASP A 117 -6.60 37.96 -4.64
CA ASP A 117 -8.01 38.28 -4.34
C ASP A 117 -8.34 39.77 -4.08
N VAL A 118 -7.44 40.72 -4.36
CA VAL A 118 -7.57 42.14 -3.94
C VAL A 118 -8.93 42.77 -4.27
N PHE A 119 -9.48 42.54 -5.46
CA PHE A 119 -10.78 43.05 -5.92
C PHE A 119 -11.79 41.93 -6.20
N GLU A 120 -11.64 40.77 -5.53
CA GLU A 120 -12.59 39.68 -5.64
C GLU A 120 -14.01 40.18 -5.30
N LYS A 121 -15.00 39.84 -6.14
CA LYS A 121 -16.42 40.19 -5.97
C LYS A 121 -16.69 41.70 -5.90
N CYS A 122 -15.82 42.55 -6.47
CA CYS A 122 -16.12 43.95 -6.80
C CYS A 122 -17.12 44.05 -7.97
N ARG A 123 -18.35 43.59 -7.75
CA ARG A 123 -19.35 43.29 -8.80
C ARG A 123 -19.76 44.48 -9.67
N ASN A 124 -19.68 45.72 -9.19
CA ASN A 124 -20.04 46.91 -9.97
C ASN A 124 -18.85 47.62 -10.63
N LEU A 125 -17.63 47.08 -10.50
CA LEU A 125 -16.43 47.69 -11.06
C LEU A 125 -16.46 47.59 -12.58
N LYS A 126 -16.46 48.74 -13.28
CA LYS A 126 -16.68 48.78 -14.74
C LYS A 126 -15.40 48.80 -15.57
N LYS A 127 -14.39 49.50 -15.06
CA LYS A 127 -13.13 49.69 -15.76
C LYS A 127 -11.98 49.64 -14.78
N VAL A 128 -10.92 48.96 -15.18
CA VAL A 128 -9.66 48.92 -14.43
C VAL A 128 -8.51 49.31 -15.34
N VAL A 129 -7.67 50.22 -14.85
CA VAL A 129 -6.38 50.56 -15.46
C VAL A 129 -5.29 50.05 -14.53
N LEU A 130 -4.53 49.05 -15.00
CA LEU A 130 -3.46 48.44 -14.21
C LEU A 130 -2.20 49.34 -14.21
N PRO A 131 -1.39 49.31 -13.13
CA PRO A 131 -0.16 50.10 -13.03
C PRO A 131 0.83 49.78 -14.16
N LYS A 132 1.49 50.80 -14.71
CA LYS A 132 2.46 50.64 -15.82
C LYS A 132 3.68 49.77 -15.48
N SER A 133 4.03 49.70 -14.19
CA SER A 133 5.14 48.90 -13.65
C SER A 133 4.79 47.45 -13.41
N LEU A 134 3.51 47.09 -13.38
CA LEU A 134 3.06 45.75 -13.02
C LEU A 134 3.38 44.77 -14.16
N ASP A 135 4.11 43.71 -13.83
CA ASP A 135 4.51 42.64 -14.75
C ASP A 135 3.79 41.31 -14.48
N GLN A 136 3.11 41.17 -13.35
CA GLN A 136 2.35 39.98 -12.98
C GLN A 136 1.02 40.38 -12.33
N LEU A 137 -0.06 39.69 -12.71
CA LEU A 137 -1.34 39.80 -12.02
C LEU A 137 -1.54 38.58 -11.11
N PRO A 138 -1.89 38.75 -9.83
CA PRO A 138 -2.04 37.66 -8.86
C PRO A 138 -3.32 36.85 -9.06
N ARG A 139 -3.47 35.76 -8.30
CA ARG A 139 -4.62 34.85 -8.39
C ARG A 139 -5.91 35.60 -8.06
N CYS A 140 -6.96 35.31 -8.84
CA CYS A 140 -8.34 35.75 -8.59
C CYS A 140 -8.53 37.26 -8.32
N CYS A 141 -7.56 38.10 -8.74
CA CYS A 141 -7.52 39.52 -8.44
C CYS A 141 -8.83 40.27 -8.74
N PHE A 142 -9.51 39.95 -9.85
CA PHE A 142 -10.82 40.50 -10.23
C PHE A 142 -11.89 39.40 -10.39
N PHE A 143 -11.73 38.27 -9.70
CA PHE A 143 -12.71 37.18 -9.75
C PHE A 143 -14.11 37.70 -9.39
N ASN A 144 -15.10 37.40 -10.23
CA ASN A 144 -16.49 37.85 -10.05
C ASN A 144 -16.68 39.38 -9.99
N ALA A 145 -15.81 40.15 -10.65
CA ALA A 145 -16.07 41.54 -11.01
C ALA A 145 -17.05 41.58 -12.20
N SER A 146 -18.30 41.22 -11.96
CA SER A 146 -19.27 40.89 -13.01
C SER A 146 -19.65 42.06 -13.95
N ALA A 147 -19.56 43.31 -13.49
CA ALA A 147 -19.77 44.50 -14.33
C ALA A 147 -18.51 45.01 -15.06
N LEU A 148 -17.37 44.29 -14.98
CA LEU A 148 -16.13 44.71 -15.60
C LEU A 148 -16.23 44.65 -17.13
N GLU A 149 -16.25 45.81 -17.78
CA GLU A 149 -16.41 45.97 -19.23
C GLU A 149 -15.06 46.11 -19.93
N GLU A 150 -14.07 46.73 -19.28
CA GLU A 150 -12.76 47.06 -19.87
C GLU A 150 -11.62 46.89 -18.86
N VAL A 151 -10.54 46.23 -19.30
CA VAL A 151 -9.27 46.13 -18.56
C VAL A 151 -8.17 46.69 -19.45
N VAL A 152 -7.39 47.64 -18.92
CA VAL A 152 -6.22 48.21 -19.61
C VAL A 152 -4.97 47.58 -19.01
N PHE A 153 -4.34 46.68 -19.77
CA PHE A 153 -3.09 46.02 -19.40
C PHE A 153 -1.86 46.91 -19.64
N PRO A 154 -0.80 46.81 -18.82
CA PRO A 154 0.47 47.47 -19.09
C PRO A 154 1.28 46.68 -20.13
N GLU A 155 2.10 47.37 -20.94
CA GLU A 155 2.91 46.74 -22.00
C GLU A 155 3.88 45.67 -21.49
N LYS A 156 4.30 45.75 -20.22
CA LYS A 156 5.26 44.83 -19.61
C LYS A 156 4.65 43.59 -18.98
N MET A 157 3.32 43.44 -18.99
CA MET A 157 2.65 42.30 -18.35
C MET A 157 3.13 40.96 -18.93
N GLN A 158 3.63 40.08 -18.06
CA GLN A 158 4.21 38.77 -18.38
C GLN A 158 3.29 37.60 -17.97
N SER A 159 2.49 37.76 -16.91
CA SER A 159 1.63 36.67 -16.43
C SER A 159 0.29 37.15 -15.88
N LEU A 160 -0.73 36.30 -16.02
CA LEU A 160 -2.05 36.46 -15.43
C LEU A 160 -2.31 35.29 -14.48
N GLY A 161 -2.58 35.59 -13.22
CA GLY A 161 -2.85 34.58 -12.20
C GLY A 161 -4.13 33.80 -12.47
N TYR A 162 -4.17 32.59 -11.91
CA TYR A 162 -5.31 31.68 -12.01
C TYR A 162 -6.61 32.39 -11.65
N GLY A 163 -7.61 32.30 -12.53
CA GLY A 163 -8.95 32.85 -12.27
C GLY A 163 -9.02 34.38 -12.14
N SER A 164 -7.98 35.12 -12.50
CA SER A 164 -7.88 36.57 -12.28
C SER A 164 -9.02 37.40 -12.88
N PHE A 165 -9.67 36.94 -13.95
CA PHE A 165 -10.87 37.55 -14.54
C PHE A 165 -12.05 36.57 -14.66
N SER A 166 -12.05 35.49 -13.87
CA SER A 166 -13.13 34.51 -13.93
C SER A 166 -14.43 35.12 -13.45
N ASN A 167 -15.54 34.78 -14.12
CA ASN A 167 -16.89 35.29 -13.88
C ASN A 167 -17.03 36.82 -14.10
N CYS A 168 -16.13 37.44 -14.86
CA CYS A 168 -16.27 38.82 -15.35
C CYS A 168 -17.27 38.88 -16.53
N THR A 169 -18.54 38.64 -16.23
CA THR A 169 -19.60 38.42 -17.24
C THR A 169 -19.90 39.60 -18.15
N ALA A 170 -19.49 40.83 -17.83
CA ALA A 170 -19.63 41.99 -18.72
C ALA A 170 -18.53 42.12 -19.77
N LEU A 171 -17.36 41.48 -19.60
CA LEU A 171 -16.23 41.57 -20.54
C LEU A 171 -16.68 41.09 -21.92
N SER A 172 -16.51 41.93 -22.93
CA SER A 172 -16.99 41.64 -24.29
C SER A 172 -15.88 41.38 -25.31
N SER A 173 -14.72 42.02 -25.14
CA SER A 173 -13.53 41.80 -25.95
C SER A 173 -12.30 42.07 -25.11
N VAL A 174 -11.26 41.26 -25.27
CA VAL A 174 -9.98 41.41 -24.56
C VAL A 174 -8.83 41.32 -25.56
N GLU A 175 -7.87 42.24 -25.44
CA GLU A 175 -6.58 42.17 -26.14
C GLU A 175 -5.49 41.90 -25.11
N LEU A 176 -4.86 40.73 -25.22
CA LEU A 176 -3.81 40.34 -24.28
C LEU A 176 -2.46 40.96 -24.66
N PRO A 177 -1.64 41.36 -23.67
CA PRO A 177 -0.31 41.91 -23.93
C PRO A 177 0.66 40.84 -24.47
N GLU A 178 1.61 41.26 -25.30
CA GLU A 178 2.60 40.39 -25.98
C GLU A 178 3.64 39.73 -25.04
N GLY A 179 3.56 39.95 -23.73
CA GLY A 179 4.41 39.26 -22.75
C GLY A 179 3.79 37.98 -22.18
N ILE A 180 2.49 37.73 -22.37
CA ILE A 180 1.81 36.57 -21.77
C ILE A 180 2.24 35.28 -22.46
N GLU A 181 2.83 34.36 -21.70
CA GLU A 181 3.25 33.04 -22.21
C GLU A 181 2.26 31.91 -21.90
N GLU A 182 1.37 32.09 -20.92
CA GLU A 182 0.47 31.04 -20.42
C GLU A 182 -0.88 31.61 -19.97
N LEU A 183 -1.95 30.86 -20.20
CA LEU A 183 -3.30 31.15 -19.72
C LEU A 183 -3.86 29.96 -18.95
N ASP A 184 -4.24 30.18 -17.70
CA ASP A 184 -4.82 29.16 -16.81
C ASP A 184 -6.08 29.67 -16.10
N ALA A 185 -7.24 29.12 -16.45
CA ALA A 185 -8.56 29.50 -15.95
C ALA A 185 -8.88 31.01 -15.93
N VAL A 186 -8.11 31.85 -16.66
CA VAL A 186 -8.11 33.31 -16.51
C VAL A 186 -9.47 33.93 -16.81
N PHE A 187 -10.14 33.48 -17.87
CA PHE A 187 -11.41 34.04 -18.36
C PHE A 187 -12.58 33.04 -18.23
N ARG A 188 -12.50 32.10 -17.29
CA ARG A 188 -13.60 31.16 -17.04
C ARG A 188 -14.90 31.93 -16.76
N ASP A 189 -16.02 31.46 -17.30
CA ASP A 189 -17.37 32.03 -17.13
C ASP A 189 -17.51 33.51 -17.53
N CYS A 190 -16.63 34.02 -18.41
CA CYS A 190 -16.81 35.32 -19.07
C CYS A 190 -17.88 35.24 -20.17
N THR A 191 -19.14 35.07 -19.76
CA THR A 191 -20.24 34.69 -20.65
C THR A 191 -20.52 35.66 -21.80
N ASN A 192 -20.20 36.96 -21.69
CA ASN A 192 -20.37 37.95 -22.77
C ASN A 192 -19.12 38.12 -23.65
N LEU A 193 -18.03 37.40 -23.40
CA LEU A 193 -16.80 37.50 -24.17
C LEU A 193 -17.03 37.00 -25.60
N LYS A 194 -16.93 37.90 -26.58
CA LYS A 194 -17.21 37.62 -28.00
C LYS A 194 -15.94 37.39 -28.82
N SER A 195 -14.86 38.06 -28.46
CA SER A 195 -13.57 37.98 -29.13
C SER A 195 -12.41 38.11 -28.16
N ILE A 196 -11.35 37.37 -28.41
CA ILE A 196 -10.07 37.54 -27.72
C ILE A 196 -8.92 37.54 -28.72
N LYS A 197 -7.98 38.47 -28.56
CA LYS A 197 -6.71 38.44 -29.29
C LYS A 197 -5.64 37.81 -28.42
N LEU A 198 -5.21 36.62 -28.82
CA LEU A 198 -4.11 35.89 -28.18
C LEU A 198 -2.76 36.47 -28.66
N PRO A 199 -1.77 36.65 -27.77
CA PRO A 199 -0.48 37.22 -28.12
C PRO A 199 0.41 36.18 -28.80
N LYS A 200 1.42 36.63 -29.54
CA LYS A 200 2.35 35.73 -30.23
C LYS A 200 3.30 35.02 -29.28
N SER A 201 3.54 35.58 -28.10
CA SER A 201 4.33 34.97 -27.03
C SER A 201 3.67 33.75 -26.38
N LEU A 202 2.38 33.53 -26.60
CA LEU A 202 1.61 32.49 -25.92
C LEU A 202 2.11 31.09 -26.31
N LYS A 203 2.51 30.32 -25.30
CA LYS A 203 3.01 28.94 -25.43
C LYS A 203 1.98 27.91 -25.00
N LYS A 204 1.17 28.21 -23.98
CA LYS A 204 0.22 27.25 -23.38
C LYS A 204 -1.15 27.87 -23.10
N ILE A 205 -2.19 27.08 -23.34
CA ILE A 205 -3.56 27.38 -22.91
C ILE A 205 -4.04 26.18 -22.09
N ASN A 206 -4.11 26.35 -20.78
CA ASN A 206 -4.43 25.29 -19.85
C ASN A 206 -5.94 25.07 -19.70
N GLN A 207 -6.28 24.16 -18.80
CA GLN A 207 -7.63 23.75 -18.48
C GLN A 207 -8.52 24.96 -18.13
N SER A 208 -9.73 24.96 -18.69
CA SER A 208 -10.78 25.93 -18.40
C SER A 208 -10.44 27.41 -18.65
N ALA A 209 -9.38 27.74 -19.41
CA ALA A 209 -8.98 29.13 -19.69
C ALA A 209 -10.14 30.01 -20.18
N PHE A 210 -11.03 29.46 -21.00
CA PHE A 210 -12.25 30.08 -21.53
C PHE A 210 -13.51 29.24 -21.31
N GLU A 211 -13.49 28.27 -20.40
CA GLU A 211 -14.69 27.48 -20.07
C GLU A 211 -15.85 28.41 -19.73
N GLY A 212 -17.07 28.12 -20.18
CA GLY A 212 -18.24 28.96 -19.93
C GLY A 212 -18.33 30.26 -20.77
N CYS A 213 -17.35 30.57 -21.63
CA CYS A 213 -17.41 31.71 -22.55
C CYS A 213 -18.37 31.49 -23.73
N VAL A 214 -19.64 31.21 -23.48
CA VAL A 214 -20.65 30.75 -24.46
C VAL A 214 -20.85 31.63 -25.71
N ASN A 215 -20.44 32.90 -25.65
CA ASN A 215 -20.53 33.85 -26.78
C ASN A 215 -19.23 33.99 -27.58
N LEU A 216 -18.15 33.31 -27.19
CA LEU A 216 -16.88 33.29 -27.91
C LEU A 216 -17.03 32.38 -29.14
N LYS A 217 -17.09 32.99 -30.33
CA LYS A 217 -17.44 32.25 -31.55
C LYS A 217 -16.25 31.71 -32.31
N GLU A 218 -15.16 32.46 -32.35
CA GLU A 218 -13.96 32.12 -33.12
C GLU A 218 -12.71 32.50 -32.35
N VAL A 219 -11.70 31.64 -32.41
CA VAL A 219 -10.36 31.89 -31.85
C VAL A 219 -9.31 31.35 -32.82
N GLU A 220 -8.32 32.18 -33.13
CA GLU A 220 -7.10 31.77 -33.82
C GLU A 220 -6.00 31.48 -32.80
N ILE A 221 -5.49 30.26 -32.82
CA ILE A 221 -4.39 29.81 -31.96
C ILE A 221 -3.05 30.23 -32.59
N PRO A 222 -2.21 31.02 -31.90
CA PRO A 222 -0.98 31.55 -32.47
C PRO A 222 0.11 30.47 -32.69
N ALA A 223 1.13 30.82 -33.48
CA ALA A 223 2.16 29.89 -33.95
C ALA A 223 3.00 29.24 -32.83
N ASN A 224 3.15 29.88 -31.68
CA ASN A 224 3.99 29.39 -30.59
C ASN A 224 3.24 28.52 -29.57
N VAL A 225 1.92 28.33 -29.73
CA VAL A 225 1.17 27.46 -28.81
C VAL A 225 1.53 26.01 -29.08
N GLU A 226 2.07 25.35 -28.06
CA GLU A 226 2.57 23.98 -28.11
C GLU A 226 1.45 22.96 -27.84
N CYS A 227 0.46 23.32 -27.02
CA CYS A 227 -0.70 22.49 -26.71
C CYS A 227 -1.83 23.32 -26.08
N PHE A 228 -3.05 22.76 -26.11
CA PHE A 228 -4.18 23.22 -25.32
C PHE A 228 -5.16 22.08 -25.03
N MET A 229 -5.94 22.22 -23.95
CA MET A 229 -6.81 21.16 -23.41
C MET A 229 -8.19 21.16 -24.09
N SER A 230 -8.93 20.05 -23.99
CA SER A 230 -10.28 19.89 -24.57
C SER A 230 -11.31 20.87 -24.02
N ASP A 231 -11.14 21.29 -22.77
CA ASP A 231 -12.04 22.21 -22.06
C ASP A 231 -11.51 23.66 -21.98
N SER A 232 -10.37 23.94 -22.62
CA SER A 232 -9.83 25.30 -22.69
C SER A 232 -10.81 26.26 -23.37
N PHE A 233 -11.67 25.76 -24.26
CA PHE A 233 -12.66 26.53 -25.00
C PHE A 233 -14.07 25.90 -24.92
N PRO A 234 -15.14 26.69 -25.02
CA PRO A 234 -16.49 26.17 -25.17
C PRO A 234 -16.62 25.28 -26.42
N PRO A 235 -17.45 24.21 -26.40
CA PRO A 235 -17.68 23.35 -27.57
C PRO A 235 -18.25 24.08 -28.80
N THR A 236 -18.86 25.25 -28.58
CA THR A 236 -19.44 26.11 -29.63
C THR A 236 -18.40 26.99 -30.33
N THR A 237 -17.17 27.06 -29.80
CA THR A 237 -16.13 27.95 -30.33
C THR A 237 -15.43 27.30 -31.52
N GLN A 238 -15.43 27.99 -32.65
CA GLN A 238 -14.65 27.60 -33.81
C GLN A 238 -13.17 27.92 -33.57
N ILE A 239 -12.35 26.88 -33.46
CA ILE A 239 -10.91 27.01 -33.28
C ILE A 239 -10.21 26.88 -34.64
N THR A 240 -9.28 27.79 -34.92
CA THR A 240 -8.36 27.69 -36.06
C THR A 240 -6.93 27.74 -35.56
N ILE A 241 -6.02 27.01 -36.22
CA ILE A 241 -4.59 27.02 -35.87
C ILE A 241 -3.88 27.90 -36.90
N SER A 242 -3.00 28.79 -36.42
CA SER A 242 -2.15 29.59 -37.30
C SER A 242 -1.39 28.68 -38.28
N PRO A 243 -1.36 28.99 -39.59
CA PRO A 243 -0.65 28.19 -40.59
C PRO A 243 0.84 27.99 -40.30
N ASP A 244 1.44 28.89 -39.50
CA ASP A 244 2.84 28.87 -39.13
C ASP A 244 3.13 28.10 -37.82
N ASN A 245 2.12 27.48 -37.19
CA ASN A 245 2.30 26.71 -35.95
C ASN A 245 3.04 25.38 -36.26
N PRO A 246 4.27 25.16 -35.73
CA PRO A 246 5.04 23.95 -36.01
C PRO A 246 4.77 22.80 -35.03
N TYR A 247 3.89 23.00 -34.03
CA TYR A 247 3.69 22.08 -32.92
C TYR A 247 2.39 21.27 -33.04
N ILE A 248 1.30 21.91 -33.47
CA ILE A 248 -0.05 21.31 -33.44
C ILE A 248 -0.80 21.51 -34.75
N SER A 249 -1.76 20.61 -35.01
CA SER A 249 -2.69 20.72 -36.12
C SER A 249 -4.09 20.30 -35.69
N LEU A 250 -5.12 20.97 -36.21
CA LEU A 250 -6.52 20.64 -35.96
C LEU A 250 -7.16 20.06 -37.22
N LYS A 251 -7.66 18.82 -37.14
CA LYS A 251 -8.31 18.15 -38.27
C LYS A 251 -9.50 17.33 -37.77
N ASP A 252 -10.65 17.50 -38.43
CA ASP A 252 -11.88 16.76 -38.15
C ASP A 252 -12.31 16.81 -36.66
N GLY A 253 -12.02 17.92 -35.97
CA GLY A 253 -12.32 18.10 -34.53
C GLY A 253 -11.31 17.46 -33.57
N PHE A 254 -10.21 16.93 -34.08
CA PHE A 254 -9.11 16.39 -33.27
C PHE A 254 -7.87 17.28 -33.36
N LEU A 255 -7.28 17.57 -32.20
CA LEU A 255 -6.01 18.28 -32.09
C LEU A 255 -4.87 17.26 -32.04
N PHE A 256 -3.94 17.35 -32.99
CA PHE A 256 -2.79 16.46 -33.10
C PHE A 256 -1.48 17.21 -32.87
N SER A 257 -0.42 16.46 -32.59
CA SER A 257 0.94 16.89 -32.89
C SER A 257 1.08 17.24 -34.38
N ALA A 258 2.07 18.08 -34.73
CA ALA A 258 2.30 18.50 -36.11
C ALA A 258 2.57 17.32 -37.07
N ASP A 259 3.10 16.21 -36.57
CA ASP A 259 3.31 14.97 -37.34
C ASP A 259 2.07 14.06 -37.42
N GLY A 260 0.98 14.41 -36.75
CA GLY A 260 -0.29 13.68 -36.74
C GLY A 260 -0.30 12.37 -35.94
N LYS A 261 0.77 12.07 -35.20
CA LYS A 261 0.93 10.79 -34.48
C LYS A 261 0.43 10.80 -33.05
N ILE A 262 0.38 11.95 -32.41
CA ILE A 262 -0.11 12.09 -31.03
C ILE A 262 -1.46 12.79 -31.10
N LEU A 263 -2.50 12.16 -30.57
CA LEU A 263 -3.78 12.83 -30.34
C LEU A 263 -3.68 13.61 -29.03
N ILE A 264 -3.55 14.93 -29.14
CA ILE A 264 -3.38 15.85 -28.01
C ILE A 264 -4.72 16.08 -27.31
N SER A 265 -5.79 16.30 -28.08
CA SER A 265 -7.12 16.59 -27.53
C SER A 265 -8.24 16.27 -28.52
N CYS A 266 -9.37 15.80 -28.01
CA CYS A 266 -10.61 15.59 -28.76
C CYS A 266 -11.59 16.74 -28.48
N MET A 267 -11.88 17.54 -29.51
CA MET A 267 -12.85 18.65 -29.45
C MET A 267 -14.24 18.23 -29.93
N ILE A 268 -14.46 16.93 -30.15
CA ILE A 268 -15.72 16.39 -30.64
C ILE A 268 -16.59 16.00 -29.44
N ASP A 269 -17.74 16.66 -29.33
CA ASP A 269 -18.77 16.30 -28.36
C ASP A 269 -19.76 15.30 -28.97
N THR A 270 -19.45 14.00 -28.91
CA THR A 270 -20.25 12.94 -29.51
C THR A 270 -20.30 11.68 -28.64
N GLU A 271 -21.31 10.83 -28.85
CA GLU A 271 -21.47 9.57 -28.12
C GLU A 271 -20.42 8.52 -28.50
N THR A 272 -19.92 8.55 -29.74
CA THR A 272 -19.00 7.51 -30.22
C THR A 272 -17.83 8.11 -30.99
N VAL A 273 -16.61 7.73 -30.61
CA VAL A 273 -15.38 8.16 -31.28
C VAL A 273 -14.59 6.96 -31.78
N LYS A 274 -14.02 7.08 -32.98
CA LYS A 274 -12.94 6.21 -33.45
C LYS A 274 -11.70 7.06 -33.68
N THR A 275 -10.57 6.68 -33.09
CA THR A 275 -9.34 7.44 -33.30
C THR A 275 -8.83 7.29 -34.73
N PRO A 276 -8.26 8.34 -35.33
CA PRO A 276 -7.69 8.26 -36.67
C PRO A 276 -6.52 7.29 -36.76
N GLU A 277 -6.34 6.70 -37.95
CA GLU A 277 -5.30 5.70 -38.23
C GLU A 277 -3.87 6.25 -38.10
N SER A 278 -3.66 7.56 -38.15
CA SER A 278 -2.33 8.16 -37.95
C SER A 278 -1.87 8.13 -36.48
N VAL A 279 -2.80 7.97 -35.54
CA VAL A 279 -2.55 8.10 -34.10
C VAL A 279 -1.83 6.87 -33.55
N ILE A 280 -0.74 7.11 -32.83
CA ILE A 280 0.08 6.13 -32.13
C ILE A 280 -0.03 6.28 -30.61
N GLU A 281 -0.21 7.51 -30.14
CA GLU A 281 -0.33 7.83 -28.72
C GLU A 281 -1.56 8.71 -28.45
N ILE A 282 -2.29 8.38 -27.39
CA ILE A 282 -3.31 9.25 -26.80
C ILE A 282 -2.63 10.03 -25.68
N ALA A 283 -2.54 11.36 -25.83
CA ALA A 283 -1.83 12.22 -24.90
C ALA A 283 -2.56 12.35 -23.56
N LYS A 284 -1.86 12.95 -22.60
CA LYS A 284 -2.42 13.28 -21.29
C LYS A 284 -3.70 14.10 -21.44
N SER A 285 -4.75 13.69 -20.74
CA SER A 285 -6.06 14.34 -20.74
C SER A 285 -6.77 14.49 -22.09
N ALA A 286 -6.37 13.79 -23.15
CA ALA A 286 -6.89 14.01 -24.51
C ALA A 286 -8.42 13.88 -24.64
N PHE A 287 -9.06 13.04 -23.83
CA PHE A 287 -10.51 12.88 -23.72
C PHE A 287 -11.03 13.21 -22.32
N SER A 288 -10.23 13.79 -21.43
CA SER A 288 -10.63 14.06 -20.05
C SER A 288 -11.93 14.87 -20.01
N ARG A 289 -12.82 14.50 -19.08
CA ARG A 289 -14.15 15.10 -18.87
C ARG A 289 -15.06 15.09 -20.10
N SER A 290 -14.87 14.19 -21.07
CA SER A 290 -15.77 14.02 -22.22
C SER A 290 -17.16 13.55 -21.78
N LYS A 291 -18.07 14.48 -21.51
CA LYS A 291 -19.38 14.22 -20.88
C LYS A 291 -20.33 13.37 -21.71
N ASN A 292 -20.24 13.43 -23.04
CA ASN A 292 -21.12 12.67 -23.93
C ASN A 292 -20.49 11.38 -24.48
N LEU A 293 -19.17 11.20 -24.37
CA LEU A 293 -18.48 10.03 -24.91
C LEU A 293 -18.95 8.74 -24.22
N ALA A 294 -19.75 7.94 -24.92
CA ALA A 294 -20.30 6.68 -24.44
C ALA A 294 -19.45 5.47 -24.89
N SER A 295 -18.80 5.54 -26.04
CA SER A 295 -17.89 4.50 -26.51
C SER A 295 -16.75 5.05 -27.35
N ILE A 296 -15.56 4.46 -27.19
CA ILE A 296 -14.40 4.75 -28.04
C ILE A 296 -13.79 3.49 -28.63
N THR A 297 -13.41 3.58 -29.91
CA THR A 297 -12.56 2.60 -30.60
C THR A 297 -11.18 3.20 -30.84
N LEU A 298 -10.17 2.66 -30.17
CA LEU A 298 -8.77 3.00 -30.34
C LEU A 298 -8.20 2.21 -31.51
N GLY A 299 -7.81 2.94 -32.57
CA GLY A 299 -7.35 2.37 -33.84
C GLY A 299 -6.09 1.51 -33.72
N LYS A 300 -5.84 0.70 -34.75
CA LYS A 300 -4.81 -0.34 -34.77
C LYS A 300 -3.37 0.11 -34.46
N ASN A 301 -3.07 1.38 -34.70
CA ASN A 301 -1.74 1.94 -34.53
C ASN A 301 -1.51 2.53 -33.13
N VAL A 302 -2.56 2.66 -32.31
CA VAL A 302 -2.44 3.17 -30.94
C VAL A 302 -1.71 2.14 -30.08
N THR A 303 -0.52 2.50 -29.59
CA THR A 303 0.32 1.64 -28.74
C THR A 303 0.43 2.15 -27.30
N LYS A 304 0.10 3.42 -27.05
CA LYS A 304 0.28 4.05 -25.73
C LYS A 304 -0.91 4.91 -25.34
N LEU A 305 -1.39 4.72 -24.11
CA LEU A 305 -2.30 5.63 -23.43
C LEU A 305 -1.53 6.34 -22.31
N SER A 306 -1.45 7.67 -22.39
CA SER A 306 -0.80 8.49 -21.37
C SER A 306 -1.75 8.83 -20.22
N ASP A 307 -1.20 9.44 -19.18
CA ASP A 307 -1.91 9.69 -17.92
C ASP A 307 -3.20 10.47 -18.10
N SER A 308 -4.23 10.16 -17.31
CA SER A 308 -5.50 10.86 -17.25
C SER A 308 -6.24 10.99 -18.60
N CYS A 309 -5.86 10.22 -19.63
CA CYS A 309 -6.34 10.43 -21.00
C CYS A 309 -7.87 10.31 -21.16
N PHE A 310 -8.57 9.56 -20.31
CA PHE A 310 -10.04 9.46 -20.22
C PHE A 310 -10.57 9.79 -18.80
N CYS A 311 -9.77 10.47 -17.96
CA CYS A 311 -10.17 10.80 -16.61
C CYS A 311 -11.49 11.59 -16.57
N TYR A 312 -12.40 11.26 -15.65
CA TYR A 312 -13.74 11.85 -15.53
C TYR A 312 -14.66 11.69 -16.77
N CYS A 313 -14.42 10.70 -17.64
CA CYS A 313 -15.37 10.34 -18.70
C CYS A 313 -16.59 9.58 -18.13
N THR A 314 -17.43 10.27 -17.36
CA THR A 314 -18.55 9.65 -16.60
C THR A 314 -19.66 9.04 -17.46
N SER A 315 -19.65 9.27 -18.77
CA SER A 315 -20.57 8.62 -19.72
C SER A 315 -19.98 7.41 -20.44
N LEU A 316 -18.66 7.19 -20.36
CA LEU A 316 -17.95 6.16 -21.10
C LEU A 316 -18.35 4.77 -20.58
N LYS A 317 -18.93 3.94 -21.45
CA LYS A 317 -19.39 2.58 -21.15
C LYS A 317 -18.49 1.51 -21.72
N LYS A 318 -17.83 1.79 -22.85
CA LYS A 318 -17.09 0.79 -23.61
C LYS A 318 -15.85 1.35 -24.28
N VAL A 319 -14.73 0.67 -24.09
CA VAL A 319 -13.45 0.93 -24.77
C VAL A 319 -13.08 -0.29 -25.60
N VAL A 320 -12.81 -0.08 -26.89
CA VAL A 320 -12.39 -1.11 -27.84
C VAL A 320 -10.96 -0.83 -28.29
N PHE A 321 -10.09 -1.81 -28.16
CA PHE A 321 -8.72 -1.76 -28.67
C PHE A 321 -8.61 -2.56 -29.97
N GLU A 322 -8.28 -1.90 -31.09
CA GLU A 322 -7.94 -2.57 -32.35
C GLU A 322 -6.43 -2.82 -32.50
N GLY A 323 -5.61 -2.16 -31.65
CA GLY A 323 -4.15 -2.18 -31.69
C GLY A 323 -3.49 -2.87 -30.50
N ASN A 324 -2.16 -2.94 -30.56
CA ASN A 324 -1.33 -3.56 -29.53
C ASN A 324 -0.86 -2.51 -28.51
N ILE A 325 -1.73 -2.15 -27.57
CA ILE A 325 -1.35 -1.23 -26.49
C ILE A 325 -0.39 -1.92 -25.52
N THR A 326 0.69 -1.23 -25.17
CA THR A 326 1.72 -1.73 -24.25
C THR A 326 1.62 -1.14 -22.85
N SER A 327 1.01 0.04 -22.68
CA SER A 327 0.89 0.70 -21.38
C SER A 327 -0.42 1.49 -21.25
N ILE A 328 -1.01 1.44 -20.05
CA ILE A 328 -2.11 2.31 -19.62
C ILE A 328 -1.56 3.25 -18.54
N GLY A 329 -1.51 4.55 -18.83
CA GLY A 329 -0.98 5.58 -17.94
C GLY A 329 -1.79 5.78 -16.65
N ALA A 330 -1.23 6.57 -15.73
CA ALA A 330 -1.82 6.81 -14.42
C ALA A 330 -3.16 7.54 -14.57
N ASP A 331 -4.17 7.20 -13.76
CA ASP A 331 -5.51 7.80 -13.82
C ASP A 331 -6.21 7.71 -15.19
N ALA A 332 -5.73 6.88 -16.12
CA ALA A 332 -6.19 6.90 -17.51
C ALA A 332 -7.72 6.82 -17.65
N PHE A 333 -8.40 6.03 -16.82
CA PHE A 333 -9.85 5.89 -16.73
C PHE A 333 -10.39 6.20 -15.32
N TYR A 334 -9.69 7.04 -14.55
CA TYR A 334 -10.15 7.50 -13.24
C TYR A 334 -11.56 8.09 -13.36
N GLU A 335 -12.48 7.68 -12.48
CA GLU A 335 -13.88 8.11 -12.46
C GLU A 335 -14.67 7.91 -13.77
N CYS A 336 -14.29 6.91 -14.58
CA CYS A 336 -15.15 6.38 -15.63
C CYS A 336 -16.30 5.53 -15.03
N THR A 337 -17.18 6.16 -14.25
CA THR A 337 -18.16 5.50 -13.38
C THR A 337 -19.17 4.61 -14.11
N LYS A 338 -19.41 4.84 -15.41
CA LYS A 338 -20.28 4.03 -16.27
C LYS A 338 -19.55 2.98 -17.12
N LEU A 339 -18.23 2.83 -16.98
CA LEU A 339 -17.47 1.85 -17.76
C LEU A 339 -17.91 0.44 -17.40
N GLU A 340 -18.48 -0.28 -18.36
CA GLU A 340 -19.05 -1.62 -18.18
C GLU A 340 -18.18 -2.71 -18.82
N GLU A 341 -17.62 -2.41 -20.00
CA GLU A 341 -16.88 -3.37 -20.82
C GLU A 341 -15.54 -2.79 -21.27
N ILE A 342 -14.46 -3.44 -20.84
CA ILE A 342 -13.12 -3.24 -21.38
C ILE A 342 -12.38 -4.58 -21.40
N THR A 343 -11.81 -4.93 -22.55
CA THR A 343 -10.99 -6.14 -22.71
C THR A 343 -9.55 -5.70 -22.86
N LEU A 344 -8.71 -5.93 -21.85
CA LEU A 344 -7.29 -5.56 -21.92
C LEU A 344 -6.56 -6.44 -22.96
N PRO A 345 -5.74 -5.86 -23.86
CA PRO A 345 -5.07 -6.62 -24.92
C PRO A 345 -3.88 -7.43 -24.37
N ASP A 346 -3.59 -8.59 -24.99
CA ASP A 346 -2.48 -9.49 -24.61
C ASP A 346 -1.08 -8.87 -24.78
N SER A 347 -0.97 -7.70 -25.43
CA SER A 347 0.27 -6.94 -25.57
C SER A 347 0.60 -6.07 -24.36
N LEU A 348 -0.36 -5.87 -23.44
CA LEU A 348 -0.26 -4.91 -22.34
C LEU A 348 0.83 -5.31 -21.34
N GLN A 349 1.78 -4.41 -21.08
CA GLN A 349 2.90 -4.63 -20.15
C GLN A 349 2.68 -3.93 -18.82
N THR A 350 2.16 -2.70 -18.80
CA THR A 350 1.95 -1.95 -17.55
C THR A 350 0.55 -1.36 -17.43
N ILE A 351 0.02 -1.41 -16.21
CA ILE A 351 -1.16 -0.66 -15.78
C ILE A 351 -0.69 0.23 -14.64
N GLU A 352 -0.61 1.55 -14.86
CA GLU A 352 -0.10 2.49 -13.86
C GLU A 352 -1.13 2.76 -12.75
N GLY A 353 -0.72 3.58 -11.77
CA GLY A 353 -1.53 3.90 -10.60
C GLY A 353 -2.89 4.51 -10.95
N GLU A 354 -3.93 4.17 -10.18
CA GLU A 354 -5.29 4.73 -10.29
C GLU A 354 -5.98 4.57 -11.67
N ALA A 355 -5.39 3.81 -12.59
CA ALA A 355 -5.82 3.72 -13.98
C ALA A 355 -7.31 3.42 -14.19
N PHE A 356 -7.95 2.66 -13.31
CA PHE A 356 -9.37 2.29 -13.32
C PHE A 356 -10.07 2.57 -11.98
N ARG A 357 -9.54 3.51 -11.18
CA ARG A 357 -10.13 3.85 -9.89
C ARG A 357 -11.55 4.41 -10.07
N VAL A 358 -12.46 4.05 -9.16
CA VAL A 358 -13.87 4.49 -9.16
C VAL A 358 -14.66 4.05 -10.42
N CYS A 359 -14.21 3.02 -11.16
CA CYS A 359 -14.97 2.40 -12.25
C CYS A 359 -16.15 1.54 -11.70
N LYS A 360 -17.14 2.19 -11.09
CA LYS A 360 -18.23 1.56 -10.31
C LYS A 360 -19.12 0.58 -11.08
N LYS A 361 -19.17 0.64 -12.42
CA LYS A 361 -19.92 -0.30 -13.27
C LYS A 361 -19.08 -1.42 -13.87
N LEU A 362 -17.76 -1.39 -13.71
CA LEU A 362 -16.84 -2.39 -14.26
C LEU A 362 -16.92 -3.65 -13.41
N LYS A 363 -17.54 -4.71 -13.93
CA LYS A 363 -17.83 -5.94 -13.16
C LYS A 363 -16.75 -7.00 -13.25
N ASN A 364 -16.08 -7.09 -14.41
CA ASN A 364 -15.15 -8.14 -14.72
C ASN A 364 -13.92 -7.54 -15.38
N ILE A 365 -12.74 -8.00 -14.98
CA ILE A 365 -11.49 -7.67 -15.65
C ILE A 365 -10.61 -8.91 -15.74
N THR A 366 -9.92 -9.07 -16.88
CA THR A 366 -8.86 -10.06 -17.05
C THR A 366 -7.55 -9.31 -17.22
N ILE A 367 -6.61 -9.51 -16.29
CA ILE A 367 -5.25 -8.96 -16.37
C ILE A 367 -4.38 -9.93 -17.17
N PRO A 368 -3.90 -9.55 -18.37
CA PRO A 368 -3.15 -10.44 -19.26
C PRO A 368 -1.84 -10.95 -18.66
N ALA A 369 -1.34 -12.07 -19.17
CA ALA A 369 -0.09 -12.70 -18.69
C ALA A 369 1.16 -11.83 -18.91
N SER A 370 1.10 -10.94 -19.90
CA SER A 370 2.16 -9.99 -20.27
C SER A 370 2.33 -8.84 -19.29
N VAL A 371 1.36 -8.58 -18.40
CA VAL A 371 1.44 -7.44 -17.48
C VAL A 371 2.54 -7.69 -16.44
N GLU A 372 3.53 -6.82 -16.37
CA GLU A 372 4.66 -6.88 -15.44
C GLU A 372 4.34 -6.19 -14.10
N SER A 373 3.50 -5.15 -14.14
CA SER A 373 3.09 -4.38 -12.97
C SER A 373 1.67 -3.83 -13.08
N VAL A 374 0.99 -3.83 -11.94
CA VAL A 374 -0.26 -3.10 -11.71
C VAL A 374 0.02 -2.09 -10.60
N GLY A 375 -0.20 -0.81 -10.88
CA GLY A 375 0.14 0.29 -9.99
C GLY A 375 -0.73 0.39 -8.74
N HIS A 376 -0.38 1.34 -7.87
CA HIS A 376 -1.13 1.64 -6.66
C HIS A 376 -2.57 2.05 -6.99
N TYR A 377 -3.55 1.63 -6.21
CA TYR A 377 -4.97 1.97 -6.42
C TYR A 377 -5.55 1.70 -7.82
N ALA A 378 -4.86 0.94 -8.69
CA ALA A 378 -5.20 0.81 -10.11
C ALA A 378 -6.65 0.43 -10.38
N PHE A 379 -7.27 -0.39 -9.53
CA PHE A 379 -8.67 -0.79 -9.62
C PHE A 379 -9.45 -0.47 -8.34
N ALA A 380 -8.95 0.43 -7.49
CA ALA A 380 -9.59 0.74 -6.22
C ALA A 380 -11.00 1.34 -6.42
N GLU A 381 -11.92 1.04 -5.50
CA GLU A 381 -13.32 1.50 -5.54
C GLU A 381 -14.11 1.10 -6.81
N SER A 382 -13.62 0.12 -7.56
CA SER A 382 -14.28 -0.36 -8.77
C SER A 382 -15.43 -1.33 -8.45
N GLY A 383 -16.35 -1.49 -9.42
CA GLY A 383 -17.51 -2.39 -9.31
C GLY A 383 -17.19 -3.88 -9.44
N LEU A 384 -15.93 -4.28 -9.30
CA LEU A 384 -15.45 -5.61 -9.66
C LEU A 384 -16.13 -6.70 -8.83
N THR A 385 -16.69 -7.68 -9.53
CA THR A 385 -17.27 -8.91 -8.97
C THR A 385 -16.40 -10.13 -9.26
N LYS A 386 -15.61 -10.07 -10.34
CA LYS A 386 -14.65 -11.10 -10.74
C LYS A 386 -13.39 -10.44 -11.31
N VAL A 387 -12.25 -10.85 -10.78
CA VAL A 387 -10.93 -10.52 -11.32
C VAL A 387 -10.27 -11.81 -11.76
N THR A 388 -9.82 -11.89 -13.00
CA THR A 388 -9.01 -12.99 -13.50
C THR A 388 -7.62 -12.47 -13.76
N ILE A 389 -6.63 -13.07 -13.12
CA ILE A 389 -5.24 -12.63 -13.22
C ILE A 389 -4.47 -13.74 -13.91
N LEU A 390 -3.80 -13.41 -15.01
CA LEU A 390 -2.86 -14.30 -15.70
C LEU A 390 -1.40 -13.84 -15.51
N SER A 391 -1.22 -12.59 -15.11
CA SER A 391 0.08 -11.98 -14.81
C SER A 391 0.76 -12.65 -13.61
N LYS A 392 2.09 -12.77 -13.70
CA LYS A 392 2.99 -13.14 -12.58
C LYS A 392 3.80 -11.95 -12.08
N GLY A 393 3.41 -10.74 -12.48
CA GLY A 393 4.09 -9.49 -12.15
C GLY A 393 3.90 -9.06 -10.70
N LYS A 394 3.97 -7.74 -10.48
CA LYS A 394 3.78 -7.10 -9.17
C LYS A 394 2.40 -6.45 -9.05
N LEU A 395 1.80 -6.52 -7.86
CA LEU A 395 0.68 -5.65 -7.47
C LEU A 395 1.16 -4.55 -6.53
N GLY A 396 0.90 -3.31 -6.92
CA GLY A 396 1.12 -2.13 -6.10
C GLY A 396 0.12 -2.01 -4.95
N ALA A 397 0.46 -1.17 -3.98
CA ALA A 397 -0.34 -0.97 -2.78
C ALA A 397 -1.79 -0.57 -3.12
N ARG A 398 -2.77 -1.14 -2.42
CA ARG A 398 -4.19 -0.81 -2.60
C ARG A 398 -4.76 -1.02 -4.00
N ALA A 399 -4.10 -1.80 -4.87
CA ALA A 399 -4.53 -1.99 -6.26
C ALA A 399 -6.01 -2.41 -6.42
N PHE A 400 -6.58 -3.13 -5.45
CA PHE A 400 -7.99 -3.53 -5.43
C PHE A 400 -8.73 -3.08 -4.16
N ALA A 401 -8.23 -2.05 -3.46
CA ALA A 401 -8.87 -1.56 -2.24
C ALA A 401 -10.32 -1.11 -2.51
N TYR A 402 -11.20 -1.26 -1.53
CA TYR A 402 -12.61 -0.87 -1.61
C TYR A 402 -13.42 -1.54 -2.74
N CYS A 403 -12.94 -2.66 -3.31
CA CYS A 403 -13.69 -3.48 -4.28
C CYS A 403 -14.82 -4.27 -3.59
N ASN A 404 -15.80 -3.54 -3.04
CA ASN A 404 -16.86 -4.02 -2.15
C ASN A 404 -17.85 -5.02 -2.78
N SER A 405 -17.69 -5.37 -4.06
CA SER A 405 -18.49 -6.38 -4.75
C SER A 405 -17.73 -7.68 -5.02
N LEU A 406 -16.42 -7.71 -4.78
CA LEU A 406 -15.56 -8.86 -4.97
C LEU A 406 -15.80 -9.87 -3.84
N LYS A 407 -16.07 -11.13 -4.20
CA LYS A 407 -16.37 -12.20 -3.23
C LYS A 407 -15.23 -13.18 -3.05
N GLN A 408 -14.53 -13.47 -4.14
CA GLN A 408 -13.43 -14.42 -4.15
C GLN A 408 -12.39 -14.01 -5.17
N ILE A 409 -11.13 -14.38 -4.91
CA ILE A 409 -10.04 -14.13 -5.84
C ILE A 409 -8.97 -15.22 -5.77
N GLU A 410 -8.44 -15.56 -6.94
CA GLU A 410 -7.24 -16.38 -7.11
C GLU A 410 -6.08 -15.46 -7.49
N ILE A 411 -4.98 -15.56 -6.74
CA ILE A 411 -3.86 -14.63 -6.81
C ILE A 411 -2.60 -15.38 -7.29
N PRO A 412 -2.18 -15.19 -8.55
CA PRO A 412 -0.92 -15.71 -9.09
C PRO A 412 0.27 -14.75 -9.04
N PHE A 413 0.13 -13.53 -8.50
CA PHE A 413 1.20 -12.54 -8.51
C PHE A 413 2.40 -12.96 -7.65
N GLN A 414 3.63 -12.75 -8.15
CA GLN A 414 4.83 -13.11 -7.40
C GLN A 414 4.97 -12.31 -6.12
N THR A 415 4.78 -10.99 -6.22
CA THR A 415 4.92 -10.07 -5.10
C THR A 415 3.75 -9.11 -5.06
N MET A 416 3.28 -8.83 -3.86
CA MET A 416 2.21 -7.86 -3.59
C MET A 416 2.66 -6.91 -2.50
N ASP A 417 2.39 -5.62 -2.69
CA ASP A 417 2.58 -4.61 -1.66
C ASP A 417 1.47 -4.70 -0.59
N GLY A 418 1.50 -3.81 0.40
CA GLY A 418 0.50 -3.79 1.47
C GLY A 418 -0.87 -3.30 1.02
N PHE A 419 -1.90 -3.61 1.82
CA PHE A 419 -3.26 -3.07 1.66
C PHE A 419 -3.97 -3.37 0.32
N VAL A 420 -3.50 -4.32 -0.49
CA VAL A 420 -4.01 -4.56 -1.86
C VAL A 420 -5.52 -4.74 -1.92
N PHE A 421 -6.13 -5.43 -0.94
CA PHE A 421 -7.57 -5.67 -0.85
C PHE A 421 -8.21 -4.99 0.36
N GLU A 422 -7.60 -3.93 0.89
CA GLU A 422 -8.16 -3.15 2.01
C GLU A 422 -9.64 -2.83 1.79
N GLU A 423 -10.46 -2.96 2.83
CA GLU A 423 -11.88 -2.61 2.82
C GLU A 423 -12.71 -3.35 1.74
N CYS A 424 -12.28 -4.53 1.29
CA CYS A 424 -13.09 -5.41 0.43
C CYS A 424 -14.16 -6.15 1.25
N LYS A 425 -15.22 -5.44 1.67
CA LYS A 425 -16.20 -5.92 2.67
C LYS A 425 -16.94 -7.22 2.34
N LYS A 426 -16.99 -7.64 1.07
CA LYS A 426 -17.65 -8.89 0.63
C LYS A 426 -16.67 -10.01 0.28
N LEU A 427 -15.37 -9.77 0.37
CA LEU A 427 -14.36 -10.78 0.06
C LEU A 427 -14.41 -11.84 1.15
N SER A 428 -14.85 -13.04 0.79
CA SER A 428 -15.03 -14.15 1.74
C SER A 428 -13.97 -15.24 1.59
N SER A 429 -13.39 -15.38 0.39
CA SER A 429 -12.42 -16.43 0.09
C SER A 429 -11.27 -15.93 -0.78
N VAL A 430 -10.04 -16.29 -0.42
CA VAL A 430 -8.83 -15.99 -1.19
C VAL A 430 -8.03 -17.27 -1.40
N THR A 431 -7.50 -17.45 -2.62
CA THR A 431 -6.55 -18.51 -2.93
C THR A 431 -5.25 -17.93 -3.47
N PHE A 432 -4.15 -18.13 -2.76
CA PHE A 432 -2.80 -17.83 -3.23
C PHE A 432 -2.28 -19.01 -4.05
N LEU A 433 -1.86 -18.76 -5.30
CA LEU A 433 -1.34 -19.80 -6.20
C LEU A 433 0.17 -20.00 -6.02
N ASP A 434 0.71 -21.09 -6.57
CA ASP A 434 2.11 -21.54 -6.35
C ASP A 434 3.18 -20.52 -6.81
N SER A 435 2.80 -19.50 -7.58
CA SER A 435 3.70 -18.44 -8.04
C SER A 435 3.93 -17.33 -7.02
N VAL A 436 3.16 -17.25 -5.94
CA VAL A 436 3.29 -16.21 -4.91
C VAL A 436 4.53 -16.49 -4.05
N SER A 437 5.41 -15.49 -3.89
CA SER A 437 6.58 -15.58 -2.99
C SER A 437 6.49 -14.61 -1.82
N LYS A 438 5.94 -13.41 -2.05
CA LYS A 438 5.83 -12.34 -1.04
C LYS A 438 4.43 -11.75 -1.00
N ILE A 439 3.88 -11.66 0.22
CA ILE A 439 2.58 -11.03 0.53
C ILE A 439 2.86 -9.84 1.45
N GLY A 440 2.51 -8.63 1.01
CA GLY A 440 2.69 -7.41 1.76
C GLY A 440 1.87 -7.36 3.05
N LYS A 441 2.28 -6.48 3.97
CA LYS A 441 1.61 -6.24 5.26
C LYS A 441 0.17 -5.73 5.05
N ASP A 442 -0.75 -6.11 5.92
CA ASP A 442 -2.12 -5.58 5.95
C ASP A 442 -2.90 -5.77 4.63
N ILE A 443 -2.60 -6.82 3.85
CA ILE A 443 -3.16 -6.99 2.51
C ILE A 443 -4.70 -7.09 2.49
N PHE A 444 -5.29 -7.53 3.60
CA PHE A 444 -6.73 -7.68 3.82
C PHE A 444 -7.26 -6.80 4.97
N ALA A 445 -6.63 -5.65 5.23
CA ALA A 445 -7.13 -4.70 6.24
C ALA A 445 -8.64 -4.45 6.07
N ASP A 446 -9.38 -4.54 7.17
CA ASP A 446 -10.84 -4.33 7.22
C ASP A 446 -11.70 -5.19 6.26
N CYS A 447 -11.20 -6.35 5.84
CA CYS A 447 -11.98 -7.35 5.10
C CYS A 447 -12.90 -8.17 6.03
N ALA A 448 -14.00 -7.56 6.49
CA ALA A 448 -14.87 -8.11 7.53
C ALA A 448 -15.51 -9.49 7.25
N GLN A 449 -15.60 -9.92 5.98
CA GLN A 449 -16.20 -11.21 5.60
C GLN A 449 -15.17 -12.31 5.27
N LEU A 450 -13.87 -11.99 5.30
CA LEU A 450 -12.82 -12.93 4.93
C LEU A 450 -12.74 -14.06 5.95
N SER A 451 -13.09 -15.26 5.52
CA SER A 451 -13.20 -16.44 6.39
C SER A 451 -12.43 -17.65 5.87
N THR A 452 -12.00 -17.61 4.60
CA THR A 452 -11.26 -18.71 3.98
C THR A 452 -10.03 -18.18 3.25
N ILE A 453 -8.85 -18.64 3.68
CA ILE A 453 -7.59 -18.46 2.95
C ILE A 453 -7.05 -19.83 2.57
N LYS A 454 -6.75 -19.99 1.28
CA LYS A 454 -6.10 -21.18 0.70
C LYS A 454 -4.73 -20.81 0.19
N VAL A 455 -3.76 -21.65 0.48
CA VAL A 455 -2.43 -21.58 -0.11
C VAL A 455 -2.27 -22.82 -0.98
N ALA A 456 -2.14 -22.64 -2.30
CA ALA A 456 -2.10 -23.74 -3.27
C ALA A 456 -0.96 -24.74 -2.97
N ALA A 457 0.18 -24.22 -2.49
CA ALA A 457 1.30 -25.03 -2.03
C ALA A 457 0.96 -25.94 -0.83
N LEU A 458 -0.12 -25.70 -0.08
CA LEU A 458 -0.56 -26.59 0.99
C LEU A 458 -1.73 -27.48 0.58
N ASN A 459 -2.37 -27.16 -0.56
CA ASN A 459 -3.58 -27.83 -1.05
C ASN A 459 -4.69 -27.94 0.01
N ARG A 460 -4.75 -26.98 0.93
CA ARG A 460 -5.73 -26.90 2.01
C ARG A 460 -5.97 -25.45 2.44
N GLU A 461 -6.98 -25.27 3.29
CA GLU A 461 -7.25 -24.01 3.99
C GLU A 461 -6.28 -23.86 5.17
N VAL A 462 -5.72 -22.66 5.32
CA VAL A 462 -4.92 -22.28 6.49
C VAL A 462 -5.82 -21.66 7.54
N ASP A 463 -5.37 -21.64 8.80
CA ASP A 463 -6.06 -20.88 9.84
C ASP A 463 -6.07 -19.39 9.47
N THR A 464 -7.25 -18.93 9.04
CA THR A 464 -7.42 -17.58 8.49
C THR A 464 -7.14 -16.51 9.54
N LYS A 465 -7.41 -16.80 10.82
CA LYS A 465 -7.16 -15.84 11.89
C LYS A 465 -5.67 -15.65 12.14
N ASN A 466 -4.92 -16.74 12.28
CA ASN A 466 -3.47 -16.72 12.47
C ASN A 466 -2.77 -16.07 11.28
N PHE A 467 -3.20 -16.39 10.06
CA PHE A 467 -2.69 -15.74 8.85
C PHE A 467 -2.88 -14.22 8.91
N LEU A 468 -4.08 -13.76 9.25
CA LEU A 468 -4.41 -12.33 9.29
C LEU A 468 -3.77 -11.59 10.47
N ASP A 469 -3.66 -12.22 11.64
CA ASP A 469 -2.98 -11.66 12.80
C ASP A 469 -1.48 -11.47 12.49
N TYR A 470 -0.85 -12.46 11.86
CA TYR A 470 0.55 -12.35 11.44
C TYR A 470 0.75 -11.30 10.33
N ASN A 471 -0.09 -11.31 9.29
CA ASN A 471 0.01 -10.38 8.17
C ASN A 471 -0.19 -8.91 8.58
N ARG A 472 -0.89 -8.66 9.69
CA ARG A 472 -1.04 -7.34 10.31
C ARG A 472 0.25 -6.81 10.95
N GLU A 473 1.15 -7.71 11.37
CA GLU A 473 2.40 -7.30 12.00
C GLU A 473 3.54 -7.22 10.97
N LYS A 474 3.54 -8.12 9.98
CA LYS A 474 4.68 -8.33 9.06
C LYS A 474 4.25 -8.80 7.67
N GLU A 475 5.15 -8.63 6.71
CA GLU A 475 5.06 -9.27 5.40
C GLU A 475 5.21 -10.79 5.53
N ILE A 476 4.48 -11.56 4.71
CA ILE A 476 4.59 -13.02 4.66
C ILE A 476 5.46 -13.41 3.46
N LEU A 477 6.56 -14.12 3.75
CA LEU A 477 7.38 -14.80 2.74
C LEU A 477 6.97 -16.28 2.67
N LEU A 478 6.34 -16.68 1.57
CA LEU A 478 5.87 -18.06 1.39
C LEU A 478 7.03 -19.05 1.25
N ASP A 479 8.23 -18.60 0.86
CA ASP A 479 9.44 -19.40 0.75
C ASP A 479 10.45 -19.21 1.92
N GLY A 480 10.23 -18.20 2.77
CA GLY A 480 11.10 -17.85 3.91
C GLY A 480 11.02 -18.80 5.11
N ASP A 481 11.93 -18.61 6.06
CA ASP A 481 12.09 -19.49 7.23
C ASP A 481 11.02 -19.28 8.31
N ASP A 482 10.48 -18.06 8.42
CA ASP A 482 9.39 -17.77 9.37
C ASP A 482 8.04 -18.29 8.84
N LYS A 483 7.57 -19.37 9.46
CA LYS A 483 6.28 -20.01 9.20
C LYS A 483 5.32 -19.89 10.37
N SER A 484 5.51 -18.93 11.28
CA SER A 484 4.62 -18.76 12.44
C SER A 484 3.19 -18.34 12.10
N TRP A 485 2.95 -17.90 10.86
CA TRP A 485 1.62 -17.69 10.29
C TRP A 485 0.88 -18.99 9.94
N LEU A 486 1.57 -20.14 9.92
CA LEU A 486 1.02 -21.47 9.76
C LEU A 486 0.79 -22.13 11.13
N ASP A 487 -0.21 -23.01 11.22
CA ASP A 487 -0.30 -23.93 12.36
C ASP A 487 0.80 -25.02 12.28
N GLU A 488 1.01 -25.77 13.37
CA GLU A 488 2.07 -26.80 13.43
C GLU A 488 1.90 -27.87 12.33
N GLN A 489 0.65 -28.26 12.04
CA GLN A 489 0.32 -29.23 11.01
C GLN A 489 0.56 -28.69 9.59
N ASP A 490 0.26 -27.42 9.35
CA ASP A 490 0.50 -26.69 8.11
C ASP A 490 2.00 -26.60 7.84
N ASN A 491 2.79 -26.27 8.85
CA ASN A 491 4.24 -26.14 8.72
C ASN A 491 4.88 -27.48 8.36
N GLU A 492 4.47 -28.58 9.02
CA GLU A 492 4.93 -29.92 8.68
C GLU A 492 4.62 -30.29 7.22
N ILE A 493 3.38 -30.04 6.77
CA ILE A 493 2.96 -30.33 5.40
C ILE A 493 3.67 -29.45 4.36
N ALA A 494 3.87 -28.16 4.67
CA ALA A 494 4.60 -27.23 3.81
C ALA A 494 6.03 -27.71 3.56
N GLN A 495 6.73 -28.11 4.63
CA GLN A 495 8.10 -28.61 4.57
C GLN A 495 8.17 -29.94 3.81
N LEU A 496 7.24 -30.86 4.10
CA LEU A 496 7.15 -32.16 3.42
C LEU A 496 6.99 -31.97 1.90
N ARG A 497 6.07 -31.09 1.47
CA ARG A 497 5.85 -30.84 0.04
C ARG A 497 7.05 -30.20 -0.63
N LYS A 498 7.70 -29.23 0.01
CA LYS A 498 8.94 -28.61 -0.50
C LYS A 498 10.04 -29.65 -0.72
N SER A 499 10.18 -30.62 0.18
CA SER A 499 11.15 -31.72 -0.01
C SER A 499 10.73 -32.65 -1.16
N ALA A 500 9.45 -33.01 -1.22
CA ALA A 500 8.91 -33.87 -2.28
C ALA A 500 9.07 -33.26 -3.68
N GLU A 501 8.86 -31.95 -3.82
CA GLU A 501 9.05 -31.19 -5.06
C GLU A 501 10.51 -31.08 -5.48
N LYS A 502 11.44 -31.08 -4.52
CA LYS A 502 12.89 -31.16 -4.78
C LYS A 502 13.38 -32.56 -5.19
N GLY A 503 12.49 -33.54 -5.21
CA GLY A 503 12.81 -34.90 -5.65
C GLY A 503 13.11 -35.88 -4.52
N ASP A 504 12.94 -35.51 -3.26
CA ASP A 504 13.14 -36.45 -2.14
C ASP A 504 12.09 -37.58 -2.22
N ALA A 505 12.56 -38.81 -2.45
CA ALA A 505 11.70 -39.97 -2.65
C ALA A 505 10.94 -40.39 -1.38
N GLU A 506 11.52 -40.19 -0.19
CA GLU A 506 10.86 -40.48 1.09
C GLU A 506 9.74 -39.47 1.34
N ALA A 507 10.02 -38.18 1.13
CA ALA A 507 9.02 -37.12 1.24
C ALA A 507 7.88 -37.28 0.23
N GLN A 508 8.20 -37.70 -1.01
CA GLN A 508 7.18 -38.02 -2.02
C GLN A 508 6.30 -39.20 -1.59
N ASN A 509 6.88 -40.25 -1.00
CA ASN A 509 6.11 -41.37 -0.49
C ASN A 509 5.18 -40.98 0.67
N GLU A 510 5.69 -40.21 1.62
CA GLU A 510 4.93 -39.70 2.76
C GLU A 510 3.81 -38.76 2.32
N LEU A 511 4.07 -37.86 1.37
CA LEU A 511 3.06 -36.97 0.82
C LEU A 511 1.94 -37.75 0.13
N GLY A 512 2.28 -38.80 -0.63
CA GLY A 512 1.30 -39.71 -1.21
C GLY A 512 0.43 -40.40 -0.16
N TRP A 513 1.01 -40.75 1.00
CA TRP A 513 0.28 -41.36 2.11
C TRP A 513 -0.73 -40.40 2.76
N HIS A 514 -0.36 -39.14 2.97
CA HIS A 514 -1.28 -38.13 3.50
C HIS A 514 -2.48 -37.88 2.58
N TYR A 515 -2.23 -37.81 1.25
CA TYR A 515 -3.32 -37.75 0.27
C TYR A 515 -4.21 -38.99 0.28
N PHE A 516 -3.64 -40.17 0.49
CA PHE A 516 -4.42 -41.42 0.52
C PHE A 516 -5.38 -41.48 1.72
N ASN A 517 -4.93 -41.08 2.90
CA ASN A 517 -5.72 -41.20 4.14
C ASN A 517 -6.67 -40.04 4.40
N GLY A 518 -6.40 -38.86 3.83
CA GLY A 518 -7.20 -37.69 4.11
C GLY A 518 -6.97 -37.12 5.52
N ASP A 519 -5.81 -37.37 6.13
CA ASP A 519 -5.53 -37.03 7.53
C ASP A 519 -5.04 -35.59 7.71
N LYS A 520 -3.97 -35.21 6.98
CA LYS A 520 -3.39 -33.86 6.97
C LYS A 520 -3.67 -33.09 5.69
N LEU A 521 -4.09 -33.79 4.64
CA LEU A 521 -4.45 -33.25 3.34
C LEU A 521 -5.85 -33.75 2.95
N PRO A 522 -6.61 -33.05 2.11
CA PRO A 522 -7.84 -33.61 1.55
C PRO A 522 -7.57 -34.95 0.86
N GLN A 523 -8.40 -35.95 1.11
CA GLN A 523 -8.22 -37.28 0.52
C GLN A 523 -8.27 -37.19 -1.02
N SER A 524 -7.24 -37.70 -1.68
CA SER A 524 -7.18 -37.86 -3.14
C SER A 524 -6.33 -39.08 -3.48
N PHE A 525 -6.98 -40.11 -4.02
CA PHE A 525 -6.29 -41.33 -4.46
C PHE A 525 -5.43 -41.06 -5.70
N GLU A 526 -5.85 -40.16 -6.57
CA GLU A 526 -5.12 -39.75 -7.77
C GLU A 526 -3.79 -39.07 -7.40
N LEU A 527 -3.83 -38.05 -6.53
CA LEU A 527 -2.61 -37.37 -6.07
C LEU A 527 -1.70 -38.32 -5.27
N ALA A 528 -2.29 -39.22 -4.47
CA ALA A 528 -1.52 -40.25 -3.79
C ALA A 528 -0.73 -41.12 -4.78
N ALA A 529 -1.40 -41.61 -5.81
CA ALA A 529 -0.78 -42.44 -6.85
C ALA A 529 0.25 -41.67 -7.68
N GLU A 530 0.04 -40.38 -7.97
CA GLU A 530 1.01 -39.52 -8.65
C GLU A 530 2.30 -39.37 -7.85
N TRP A 531 2.20 -39.05 -6.55
CA TRP A 531 3.36 -38.91 -5.67
C TRP A 531 4.10 -40.24 -5.45
N TRP A 532 3.36 -41.33 -5.22
CA TRP A 532 3.97 -42.67 -5.18
C TRP A 532 4.61 -43.07 -6.49
N THR A 533 4.08 -42.65 -7.65
CA THR A 533 4.73 -42.90 -8.95
C THR A 533 6.09 -42.21 -9.04
N LYS A 534 6.18 -40.95 -8.62
CA LYS A 534 7.46 -40.22 -8.58
C LYS A 534 8.48 -40.92 -7.68
N ALA A 535 8.10 -41.26 -6.45
CA ALA A 535 8.98 -41.96 -5.50
C ALA A 535 9.37 -43.36 -6.00
N ALA A 536 8.42 -44.13 -6.53
CA ALA A 536 8.64 -45.49 -7.00
C ALA A 536 9.60 -45.55 -8.20
N LEU A 537 9.56 -44.56 -9.08
CA LEU A 537 10.49 -44.40 -10.21
C LEU A 537 11.92 -44.11 -9.75
N GLN A 538 12.09 -43.51 -8.57
CA GLN A 538 13.40 -43.29 -7.94
C GLN A 538 13.92 -44.51 -7.17
N GLY A 539 13.13 -45.57 -7.07
CA GLY A 539 13.52 -46.80 -6.39
C GLY A 539 12.96 -46.96 -4.99
N ASP A 540 12.15 -46.04 -4.46
CA ASP A 540 11.61 -46.16 -3.10
C ASP A 540 10.72 -47.41 -2.96
N ALA A 541 11.13 -48.34 -2.11
CA ALA A 541 10.48 -49.65 -2.00
C ALA A 541 9.07 -49.56 -1.39
N ASN A 542 8.83 -48.60 -0.50
CA ASN A 542 7.52 -48.39 0.12
C ASN A 542 6.52 -47.81 -0.90
N ALA A 543 6.95 -46.82 -1.69
CA ALA A 543 6.16 -46.25 -2.77
C ALA A 543 5.88 -47.26 -3.89
N GLN A 544 6.86 -48.10 -4.25
CA GLN A 544 6.65 -49.21 -5.18
C GLN A 544 5.60 -50.19 -4.66
N TYR A 545 5.64 -50.53 -3.38
CA TYR A 545 4.61 -51.35 -2.75
C TYR A 545 3.23 -50.67 -2.76
N ASN A 546 3.15 -49.41 -2.33
CA ASN A 546 1.91 -48.63 -2.28
C ASN A 546 1.28 -48.41 -3.66
N LEU A 547 2.10 -48.16 -4.69
CA LEU A 547 1.67 -48.08 -6.08
C LEU A 547 1.23 -49.44 -6.62
N GLY A 548 1.91 -50.52 -6.23
CA GLY A 548 1.48 -51.89 -6.52
C GLY A 548 0.09 -52.18 -5.97
N CYS A 549 -0.18 -51.82 -4.72
CA CYS A 549 -1.52 -51.89 -4.12
C CYS A 549 -2.53 -51.01 -4.85
N SER A 550 -2.16 -49.79 -5.23
CA SER A 550 -3.04 -48.88 -5.98
C SER A 550 -3.47 -49.48 -7.32
N TYR A 551 -2.57 -50.16 -8.05
CA TYR A 551 -2.92 -50.89 -9.27
C TYR A 551 -3.73 -52.17 -9.00
N ASP A 552 -3.52 -52.87 -7.89
CA ASP A 552 -4.29 -54.08 -7.55
C ASP A 552 -5.74 -53.73 -7.15
N ASP A 553 -5.91 -52.62 -6.43
CA ASP A 553 -7.20 -52.14 -5.92
C ASP A 553 -7.97 -51.25 -6.91
N GLY A 554 -7.26 -50.56 -7.80
CA GLY A 554 -7.84 -49.54 -8.68
C GLY A 554 -8.01 -48.15 -8.02
N ASP A 555 -7.28 -47.89 -6.94
CA ASP A 555 -7.34 -46.61 -6.22
C ASP A 555 -6.43 -45.57 -6.89
N GLY A 556 -7.00 -44.49 -7.42
CA GLY A 556 -6.25 -43.40 -8.06
C GLY A 556 -5.60 -43.76 -9.40
N VAL A 557 -5.57 -45.05 -9.76
CA VAL A 557 -5.13 -45.57 -11.05
C VAL A 557 -6.08 -46.67 -11.52
N PRO A 558 -6.27 -46.88 -12.84
CA PRO A 558 -7.06 -48.00 -13.32
C PRO A 558 -6.50 -49.34 -12.85
N GLN A 559 -7.36 -50.19 -12.31
CA GLN A 559 -7.00 -51.52 -11.81
C GLN A 559 -6.26 -52.32 -12.89
N ASN A 560 -5.08 -52.86 -12.54
CA ASN A 560 -4.23 -53.60 -13.44
C ASN A 560 -3.30 -54.55 -12.66
N SER A 561 -3.71 -55.81 -12.54
CA SER A 561 -2.93 -56.83 -11.83
C SER A 561 -1.54 -57.06 -12.40
N LYS A 562 -1.32 -56.86 -13.70
CA LYS A 562 0.03 -57.01 -14.30
C LYS A 562 0.97 -55.93 -13.81
N LYS A 563 0.51 -54.66 -13.81
CA LYS A 563 1.27 -53.54 -13.26
C LYS A 563 1.47 -53.67 -11.75
N ALA A 564 0.47 -54.18 -11.02
CA ALA A 564 0.62 -54.49 -9.60
C ALA A 564 1.79 -55.46 -9.36
N VAL A 565 1.84 -56.57 -10.11
CA VAL A 565 2.96 -57.53 -10.06
C VAL A 565 4.29 -56.87 -10.43
N GLU A 566 4.35 -56.04 -11.47
CA GLU A 566 5.58 -55.34 -11.85
C GLU A 566 6.13 -54.50 -10.67
N TRP A 567 5.28 -53.74 -10.00
CA TRP A 567 5.68 -52.90 -8.87
C TRP A 567 5.97 -53.71 -7.60
N TYR A 568 5.16 -54.73 -7.30
CA TYR A 568 5.44 -55.68 -6.22
C TYR A 568 6.77 -56.40 -6.44
N THR A 569 7.11 -56.77 -7.68
CA THR A 569 8.38 -57.41 -8.01
C THR A 569 9.56 -56.50 -7.70
N LYS A 570 9.49 -55.22 -8.10
CA LYS A 570 10.54 -54.25 -7.79
C LYS A 570 10.72 -54.07 -6.28
N ALA A 571 9.64 -53.86 -5.53
CA ALA A 571 9.72 -53.70 -4.08
C ALA A 571 10.19 -55.00 -3.37
N ALA A 572 9.72 -56.15 -3.84
CA ALA A 572 10.05 -57.46 -3.29
C ALA A 572 11.54 -57.82 -3.47
N GLN A 573 12.11 -57.47 -4.63
CA GLN A 573 13.55 -57.62 -4.91
C GLN A 573 14.42 -56.76 -3.99
N GLN A 574 13.89 -55.63 -3.51
CA GLN A 574 14.53 -54.76 -2.51
C GLN A 574 14.32 -55.24 -1.06
N GLY A 575 13.65 -56.38 -0.86
CA GLY A 575 13.43 -56.94 0.47
C GLY A 575 12.12 -56.53 1.13
N HIS A 576 11.27 -55.71 0.52
CA HIS A 576 10.05 -55.23 1.18
C HIS A 576 9.07 -56.39 1.48
N ALA A 577 8.91 -56.76 2.75
CA ALA A 577 8.18 -57.96 3.17
C ALA A 577 6.70 -57.98 2.75
N GLY A 578 6.00 -56.83 2.76
CA GLY A 578 4.62 -56.72 2.26
C GLY A 578 4.50 -57.03 0.77
N ALA A 579 5.31 -56.38 -0.07
CA ALA A 579 5.43 -56.68 -1.50
C ALA A 579 5.82 -58.14 -1.79
N GLN A 580 6.73 -58.74 -1.01
CA GLN A 580 7.07 -60.16 -1.14
C GLN A 580 5.86 -61.06 -0.85
N ASN A 581 5.09 -60.78 0.20
CA ASN A 581 3.85 -61.51 0.48
C ASN A 581 2.83 -61.35 -0.66
N ASN A 582 2.59 -60.12 -1.13
CA ASN A 582 1.60 -59.86 -2.18
C ASN A 582 2.03 -60.45 -3.52
N LEU A 583 3.32 -60.42 -3.85
CA LEU A 583 3.87 -61.10 -5.03
C LEU A 583 3.72 -62.62 -4.91
N GLY A 584 3.98 -63.18 -3.71
CA GLY A 584 3.72 -64.58 -3.42
C GLY A 584 2.26 -64.95 -3.65
N TRP A 585 1.33 -64.09 -3.25
CA TRP A 585 -0.10 -64.25 -3.49
C TRP A 585 -0.49 -64.15 -4.97
N CYS A 586 0.11 -63.22 -5.73
CA CYS A 586 -0.06 -63.14 -7.17
C CYS A 586 0.36 -64.45 -7.86
N TYR A 587 1.50 -65.03 -7.50
CA TYR A 587 1.93 -66.34 -8.02
C TYR A 587 1.07 -67.50 -7.52
N TYR A 588 0.59 -67.46 -6.28
CA TYR A 588 -0.26 -68.50 -5.72
C TYR A 588 -1.63 -68.57 -6.43
N THR A 589 -2.22 -67.41 -6.72
CA THR A 589 -3.57 -67.31 -7.31
C THR A 589 -3.57 -67.19 -8.84
N GLY A 590 -2.43 -66.84 -9.44
CA GLY A 590 -2.36 -66.47 -10.86
C GLY A 590 -2.92 -65.06 -11.14
N ASN A 591 -3.01 -64.17 -10.14
CA ASN A 591 -3.43 -62.79 -10.35
C ASN A 591 -2.29 -61.95 -10.96
N GLY A 592 -2.46 -61.50 -12.20
CA GLY A 592 -1.47 -60.68 -12.91
C GLY A 592 -0.26 -61.44 -13.48
N VAL A 593 -0.03 -62.68 -13.04
CA VAL A 593 1.03 -63.60 -13.50
C VAL A 593 0.50 -65.02 -13.68
N ALA A 594 1.22 -65.87 -14.38
CA ALA A 594 0.90 -67.29 -14.41
C ALA A 594 1.05 -67.90 -13.01
N GLN A 595 0.10 -68.74 -12.61
CA GLN A 595 0.13 -69.43 -11.32
C GLN A 595 1.40 -70.30 -11.20
N ASN A 596 2.12 -70.15 -10.09
CA ASN A 596 3.31 -70.91 -9.78
C ASN A 596 3.48 -71.02 -8.26
N TYR A 597 3.15 -72.19 -7.71
CA TYR A 597 3.25 -72.42 -6.26
C TYR A 597 4.70 -72.39 -5.75
N GLU A 598 5.68 -72.86 -6.51
CA GLU A 598 7.09 -72.84 -6.09
C GLU A 598 7.59 -71.40 -5.87
N LEU A 599 7.31 -70.51 -6.83
CA LEU A 599 7.64 -69.09 -6.70
C LEU A 599 6.83 -68.41 -5.60
N ALA A 600 5.55 -68.80 -5.42
CA ALA A 600 4.73 -68.30 -4.33
C ALA A 600 5.36 -68.62 -2.97
N THR A 601 5.73 -69.88 -2.75
CA THR A 601 6.37 -70.34 -1.51
C THR A 601 7.72 -69.70 -1.29
N GLU A 602 8.52 -69.49 -2.35
CA GLU A 602 9.81 -68.78 -2.25
C GLU A 602 9.63 -67.34 -1.74
N TRP A 603 8.67 -66.60 -2.31
CA TRP A 603 8.39 -65.22 -1.88
C TRP A 603 7.76 -65.16 -0.49
N TYR A 604 6.87 -66.09 -0.16
CA TYR A 604 6.33 -66.21 1.21
C TYR A 604 7.42 -66.54 2.22
N GLN A 605 8.36 -67.42 1.90
CA GLN A 605 9.50 -67.74 2.76
C GLN A 605 10.34 -66.49 3.05
N LYS A 606 10.70 -65.72 2.01
CA LYS A 606 11.46 -64.47 2.15
C LYS A 606 10.76 -63.45 3.06
N ALA A 607 9.44 -63.29 2.92
CA ALA A 607 8.66 -62.39 3.76
C ALA A 607 8.47 -62.92 5.20
N ALA A 608 8.26 -64.23 5.34
CA ALA A 608 8.01 -64.89 6.62
C ALA A 608 9.24 -64.87 7.54
N GLU A 609 10.43 -65.02 6.96
CA GLU A 609 11.73 -64.91 7.65
C GLU A 609 11.96 -63.49 8.18
N GLN A 610 11.45 -62.48 7.49
CA GLN A 610 11.45 -61.09 7.95
C GLN A 610 10.38 -60.78 9.02
N GLY A 611 9.58 -61.79 9.40
CA GLY A 611 8.59 -61.63 10.46
C GLY A 611 7.18 -61.30 9.96
N ASN A 612 6.94 -61.15 8.65
CA ASN A 612 5.60 -60.83 8.15
C ASN A 612 4.61 -61.96 8.51
N SER A 613 3.62 -61.66 9.37
CA SER A 613 2.71 -62.67 9.91
C SER A 613 1.84 -63.32 8.85
N ASP A 614 1.43 -62.55 7.84
CA ASP A 614 0.58 -63.03 6.76
C ASP A 614 1.35 -64.02 5.87
N ALA A 615 2.60 -63.69 5.53
CA ALA A 615 3.50 -64.58 4.81
C ALA A 615 3.84 -65.83 5.62
N GLN A 616 4.02 -65.72 6.94
CA GLN A 616 4.19 -66.89 7.82
C GLN A 616 2.97 -67.81 7.79
N THR A 617 1.77 -67.24 7.79
CA THR A 617 0.53 -68.02 7.63
C THR A 617 0.45 -68.65 6.24
N ASN A 618 0.75 -67.92 5.18
CA ASN A 618 0.69 -68.41 3.81
C ASN A 618 1.72 -69.51 3.55
N LEU A 619 2.93 -69.35 4.07
CA LEU A 619 3.97 -70.36 4.04
C LEU A 619 3.58 -71.62 4.83
N GLY A 620 2.96 -71.45 6.01
CA GLY A 620 2.40 -72.57 6.77
C GLY A 620 1.34 -73.33 5.99
N CYS A 621 0.53 -72.64 5.17
CA CYS A 621 -0.44 -73.29 4.28
C CYS A 621 0.26 -74.06 3.15
N CYS A 622 1.33 -73.52 2.57
CA CYS A 622 2.12 -74.21 1.54
C CYS A 622 2.66 -75.55 2.05
N TYR A 623 3.29 -75.56 3.24
CA TYR A 623 3.77 -76.80 3.88
C TYR A 623 2.63 -77.74 4.32
N PHE A 624 1.44 -77.23 4.64
CA PHE A 624 0.32 -78.08 5.01
C PHE A 624 -0.28 -78.80 3.78
N ASN A 625 -0.38 -78.10 2.65
CA ASN A 625 -1.03 -78.59 1.43
C ASN A 625 -0.08 -79.28 0.44
N GLY A 626 1.24 -79.19 0.66
CA GLY A 626 2.25 -79.64 -0.30
C GLY A 626 2.24 -78.80 -1.58
N GLU A 627 2.05 -77.48 -1.44
CA GLU A 627 1.94 -76.54 -2.57
C GLU A 627 3.25 -75.78 -2.72
N GLY A 628 4.00 -76.07 -3.79
CA GLY A 628 5.30 -75.45 -4.07
C GLY A 628 6.47 -76.02 -3.23
N VAL A 629 6.15 -76.84 -2.23
CA VAL A 629 7.06 -77.59 -1.37
C VAL A 629 6.43 -78.94 -1.01
N ASP A 630 7.24 -79.90 -0.58
CA ASP A 630 6.71 -81.14 0.01
C ASP A 630 5.90 -80.81 1.29
N ASP A 631 4.87 -81.62 1.56
CA ASP A 631 4.05 -81.45 2.75
C ASP A 631 4.85 -81.75 4.03
N ASP A 632 4.88 -80.78 4.95
CA ASP A 632 5.55 -80.89 6.25
C ASP A 632 4.68 -80.22 7.33
N TYR A 633 3.88 -81.05 8.01
CA TYR A 633 2.97 -80.59 9.05
C TYR A 633 3.70 -80.01 10.27
N GLU A 634 4.94 -80.41 10.56
CA GLU A 634 5.72 -79.86 11.67
C GLU A 634 6.22 -78.45 11.33
N LEU A 635 6.69 -78.23 10.10
CA LEU A 635 7.03 -76.89 9.61
C LEU A 635 5.80 -76.01 9.49
N ALA A 636 4.67 -76.54 9.00
CA ALA A 636 3.40 -75.84 8.98
C ALA A 636 2.98 -75.38 10.38
N GLU A 637 3.02 -76.29 11.37
CA GLU A 637 2.72 -75.94 12.76
C GLU A 637 3.68 -74.87 13.31
N LYS A 638 4.98 -74.97 13.05
CA LYS A 638 5.98 -73.97 13.48
C LYS A 638 5.67 -72.58 12.91
N TRP A 639 5.36 -72.48 11.62
CA TRP A 639 5.05 -71.21 10.98
C TRP A 639 3.73 -70.62 11.46
N PHE A 640 2.68 -71.44 11.59
CA PHE A 640 1.42 -70.97 12.17
C PHE A 640 1.58 -70.53 13.63
N GLN A 641 2.40 -71.22 14.44
CA GLN A 641 2.70 -70.79 15.81
C GLN A 641 3.41 -69.44 15.86
N LYS A 642 4.33 -69.17 14.92
CA LYS A 642 5.00 -67.86 14.82
C LYS A 642 3.98 -66.76 14.49
N ALA A 643 3.16 -66.93 13.46
CA ALA A 643 2.14 -65.95 13.08
C ALA A 643 1.07 -65.74 14.17
N ALA A 644 0.62 -66.83 14.82
CA ALA A 644 -0.38 -66.77 15.89
C ALA A 644 0.11 -65.99 17.13
N LYS A 645 1.42 -66.08 17.46
CA LYS A 645 2.05 -65.26 18.52
C LYS A 645 2.01 -63.77 18.19
N GLN A 646 2.06 -63.42 16.91
CA GLN A 646 1.89 -62.05 16.41
C GLN A 646 0.42 -61.62 16.31
N GLY A 647 -0.51 -62.48 16.73
CA GLY A 647 -1.94 -62.16 16.76
C GLY A 647 -2.73 -62.59 15.53
N ASP A 648 -2.08 -63.17 14.50
CA ASP A 648 -2.74 -63.62 13.27
C ASP A 648 -3.88 -64.61 13.58
N LYS A 649 -5.10 -64.24 13.18
CA LYS A 649 -6.32 -65.00 13.47
C LYS A 649 -6.42 -66.25 12.59
N ASN A 650 -5.93 -66.17 11.36
CA ASN A 650 -5.96 -67.27 10.41
C ASN A 650 -4.93 -68.32 10.80
N ALA A 651 -3.74 -67.88 11.26
CA ALA A 651 -2.76 -68.77 11.87
C ALA A 651 -3.34 -69.54 13.08
N LYS A 652 -4.07 -68.86 13.98
CA LYS A 652 -4.72 -69.51 15.13
C LYS A 652 -5.79 -70.52 14.70
N LYS A 653 -6.58 -70.20 13.67
CA LYS A 653 -7.58 -71.10 13.09
C LYS A 653 -6.89 -72.33 12.47
N ASN A 654 -5.85 -72.12 11.67
CA ASN A 654 -5.12 -73.19 11.00
C ASN A 654 -4.37 -74.09 12.00
N LEU A 655 -3.85 -73.56 13.11
CA LEU A 655 -3.31 -74.37 14.21
C LEU A 655 -4.36 -75.27 14.86
N LYS A 656 -5.58 -74.75 15.06
CA LYS A 656 -6.67 -75.54 15.62
C LYS A 656 -7.03 -76.68 14.67
N ILE A 657 -7.16 -76.39 13.38
CA ILE A 657 -7.45 -77.40 12.35
C ILE A 657 -6.34 -78.45 12.29
N LEU A 658 -5.07 -78.05 12.29
CA LEU A 658 -3.90 -78.95 12.28
C LEU A 658 -3.87 -79.88 13.50
N LYS A 659 -4.26 -79.38 14.69
CA LYS A 659 -4.34 -80.18 15.92
C LYS A 659 -5.53 -81.14 15.93
N GLU A 660 -6.65 -80.74 15.33
CA GLU A 660 -7.87 -81.55 15.21
C GLU A 660 -7.74 -82.62 14.12
N SER A 661 -6.90 -82.42 13.10
CA SER A 661 -6.78 -83.30 11.94
C SER A 661 -5.78 -84.46 12.06
N LYS A 662 -4.97 -84.55 13.14
CA LYS A 662 -3.89 -85.54 13.39
C LYS A 662 -3.83 -86.69 12.36
N PRO A 663 -3.09 -86.54 11.24
CA PRO A 663 -3.08 -87.53 10.19
C PRO A 663 -2.31 -88.77 10.65
N LYS A 664 -2.99 -89.91 10.80
CA LYS A 664 -2.36 -91.20 11.16
C LYS A 664 -1.78 -91.94 9.95
N ASN A 665 -1.86 -91.40 8.73
CA ASN A 665 -1.21 -91.88 7.50
C ASN A 665 -1.22 -90.77 6.43
N SER A 666 -0.08 -90.52 5.76
CA SER A 666 0.11 -89.41 4.80
C SER A 666 -0.71 -89.50 3.51
N ALA A 667 -1.25 -90.67 3.16
CA ALA A 667 -1.90 -90.89 1.87
C ALA A 667 -3.35 -90.36 1.75
N ASN A 668 -3.99 -89.89 2.84
CA ASN A 668 -5.39 -89.43 2.85
C ASN A 668 -5.67 -88.26 3.83
N ALA A 669 -4.67 -87.42 4.12
CA ALA A 669 -4.89 -86.22 4.93
C ALA A 669 -5.73 -85.18 4.16
N PRO A 670 -6.72 -84.51 4.81
CA PRO A 670 -7.50 -83.48 4.13
C PRO A 670 -6.59 -82.29 3.79
N LYS A 671 -6.48 -81.95 2.50
CA LYS A 671 -5.95 -80.65 2.08
C LYS A 671 -6.83 -79.55 2.67
N LEU A 672 -6.24 -78.44 3.12
CA LEU A 672 -7.01 -77.25 3.45
C LEU A 672 -7.59 -76.71 2.13
N THR A 673 -8.91 -76.84 1.95
CA THR A 673 -9.61 -76.21 0.83
C THR A 673 -9.72 -74.70 1.06
N ASP A 674 -9.92 -73.91 0.00
CA ASP A 674 -10.19 -72.46 0.09
C ASP A 674 -11.34 -72.10 1.05
N GLU A 675 -12.25 -73.05 1.31
CA GLU A 675 -13.40 -72.92 2.20
C GLU A 675 -13.06 -73.29 3.67
N MET A 676 -12.09 -74.20 3.90
CA MET A 676 -11.54 -74.52 5.23
C MET A 676 -10.54 -73.45 5.69
N LEU A 677 -9.78 -72.92 4.73
CA LEU A 677 -8.98 -71.71 4.86
C LEU A 677 -9.91 -70.57 5.25
N GLY A 678 -9.72 -70.03 6.45
CA GLY A 678 -10.18 -68.66 6.70
C GLY A 678 -9.27 -67.67 5.99
N VAL A 679 -9.08 -67.83 4.67
CA VAL A 679 -8.27 -67.00 3.77
C VAL A 679 -6.75 -67.14 4.00
N LEU A 680 -6.00 -67.58 2.96
CA LEU A 680 -4.58 -67.21 2.81
C LEU A 680 -4.48 -65.73 3.11
N CYS A 681 -3.71 -65.32 4.12
CA CYS A 681 -3.64 -63.94 4.57
C CYS A 681 -3.16 -63.03 3.44
N TYR A 682 -4.12 -62.48 2.70
CA TYR A 682 -3.95 -61.29 1.90
C TYR A 682 -4.45 -60.14 2.76
N LYS A 683 -3.51 -59.50 3.44
CA LYS A 683 -3.79 -58.34 4.28
C LYS A 683 -3.35 -57.12 3.51
N LYS A 684 -4.31 -56.28 3.13
CA LYS A 684 -4.11 -55.00 2.43
C LYS A 684 -3.55 -53.94 3.37
N GLU A 685 -2.51 -54.24 4.13
CA GLU A 685 -1.87 -53.25 4.99
C GLU A 685 -0.81 -52.52 4.17
N ARG A 686 -1.20 -51.35 3.62
CA ARG A 686 -0.26 -50.41 3.01
C ARG A 686 0.77 -49.97 4.05
N TRP A 687 1.99 -49.70 3.63
CA TRP A 687 3.04 -49.33 4.57
C TRP A 687 2.68 -48.01 5.25
N MET A 688 2.59 -48.01 6.59
CA MET A 688 2.41 -46.83 7.43
C MET A 688 3.77 -46.50 8.04
N GLY A 689 4.38 -45.38 7.65
CA GLY A 689 5.67 -44.96 8.18
C GLY A 689 5.70 -44.91 9.70
N LYS A 690 6.86 -45.22 10.30
CA LYS A 690 7.08 -45.07 11.75
C LYS A 690 7.35 -43.59 12.05
N ALA A 691 6.35 -42.86 12.55
CA ALA A 691 6.59 -41.70 13.39
C ALA A 691 6.88 -42.19 14.83
N THR A 692 8.14 -42.37 15.20
CA THR A 692 8.52 -42.59 16.60
C THR A 692 8.52 -41.26 17.35
N ALA A 693 7.39 -40.90 17.94
CA ALA A 693 7.34 -39.96 19.06
C ALA A 693 7.51 -40.73 20.38
N ASN A 694 8.73 -40.77 20.91
CA ASN A 694 8.98 -41.20 22.29
C ASN A 694 8.58 -40.04 23.22
N PHE A 695 7.30 -39.95 23.59
CA PHE A 695 6.90 -39.23 24.80
C PHE A 695 7.07 -40.15 26.00
N SER A 696 8.21 -40.06 26.67
CA SER A 696 8.38 -40.61 28.01
C SER A 696 8.41 -39.49 29.05
N GLY A 697 7.42 -39.51 29.94
CA GLY A 697 7.62 -39.16 31.36
C GLY A 697 7.44 -37.68 31.74
N LYS A 698 6.44 -37.43 32.58
CA LYS A 698 6.13 -36.17 33.25
C LYS A 698 7.19 -35.73 34.29
N GLU A 699 7.43 -34.41 34.31
CA GLU A 699 7.65 -33.47 35.43
C GLU A 699 8.61 -33.77 36.61
N PHE A 700 9.73 -33.00 36.63
CA PHE A 700 10.39 -32.15 37.67
C PHE A 700 10.48 -32.59 39.16
N PRO A 701 11.57 -32.29 39.91
CA PRO A 701 12.22 -30.96 39.90
C PRO A 701 13.76 -30.84 40.11
N LEU A 702 14.22 -29.64 39.76
CA LEU A 702 15.27 -28.80 40.36
C LEU A 702 16.77 -29.21 40.34
N GLU A 703 17.52 -28.26 39.79
CA GLU A 703 18.83 -27.72 40.19
C GLU A 703 20.15 -28.42 39.78
N ILE A 704 20.84 -27.73 38.86
CA ILE A 704 22.25 -27.32 38.86
C ILE A 704 23.30 -28.45 38.93
N GLU A 705 24.03 -28.70 37.83
CA GLU A 705 25.39 -28.17 37.58
C GLU A 705 25.97 -28.82 36.31
N LEU A 706 26.55 -28.01 35.43
CA LEU A 706 27.29 -28.49 34.25
C LEU A 706 28.73 -28.80 34.69
N GLU A 707 29.10 -30.09 34.74
CA GLU A 707 30.47 -30.53 34.58
C GLU A 707 30.58 -31.49 33.39
N GLY A 708 31.50 -31.15 32.49
CA GLY A 708 32.37 -32.12 31.82
C GLY A 708 31.70 -33.18 30.95
N THR A 709 31.54 -32.85 29.68
CA THR A 709 31.49 -33.78 28.55
C THR A 709 32.67 -34.76 28.54
N GLU A 710 32.45 -35.99 28.07
CA GLU A 710 33.10 -36.44 26.83
C GLU A 710 32.22 -37.44 26.07
N LYS A 711 31.86 -37.04 24.84
CA LYS A 711 31.45 -37.89 23.73
C LYS A 711 32.70 -38.30 22.94
N GLU A 712 32.75 -39.53 22.46
CA GLU A 712 33.61 -39.85 21.31
C GLU A 712 32.87 -39.59 19.99
N GLY A 713 33.58 -38.95 19.06
CA GLY A 713 33.16 -38.78 17.67
C GLY A 713 33.61 -37.50 16.95
N ILE A 714 34.78 -36.89 17.22
CA ILE A 714 35.39 -35.84 16.37
C ILE A 714 36.91 -36.04 16.30
N SER A 715 37.51 -35.92 15.12
CA SER A 715 38.92 -36.21 14.84
C SER A 715 39.92 -35.23 15.49
N GLU A 716 41.10 -35.75 15.84
CA GLU A 716 42.12 -35.08 16.67
C GLU A 716 42.77 -33.84 16.00
N LEU A 717 42.80 -33.80 14.66
CA LEU A 717 43.23 -32.63 13.89
C LEU A 717 42.20 -31.48 13.93
N GLN A 718 40.90 -31.78 14.03
CA GLN A 718 39.86 -30.76 14.20
C GLN A 718 39.81 -30.22 15.64
N ARG A 719 40.14 -31.06 16.65
CA ARG A 719 40.33 -30.61 18.03
C ARG A 719 41.55 -29.69 18.18
N GLN A 720 42.67 -29.97 17.52
CA GLN A 720 43.87 -29.12 17.58
C GLN A 720 43.67 -27.75 16.90
N ALA A 721 43.03 -27.69 15.73
CA ALA A 721 42.76 -26.43 15.05
C ALA A 721 41.75 -25.54 15.81
N TYR A 722 40.77 -26.16 16.48
CA TYR A 722 39.79 -25.43 17.29
C TYR A 722 40.35 -25.00 18.65
N ALA A 723 41.25 -25.80 19.25
CA ALA A 723 41.94 -25.44 20.50
C ALA A 723 42.96 -24.31 20.32
N GLU A 724 43.69 -24.26 19.19
CA GLU A 724 44.57 -23.13 18.87
C GLU A 724 43.79 -21.84 18.56
N TYR A 725 42.58 -21.97 18.00
CA TYR A 725 41.66 -20.85 17.79
C TYR A 725 41.11 -20.30 19.11
N LEU A 726 40.72 -21.19 20.04
CA LEU A 726 40.24 -20.82 21.38
C LEU A 726 41.36 -20.25 22.27
N GLN A 727 42.58 -20.80 22.24
CA GLN A 727 43.73 -20.23 22.97
C GLN A 727 44.09 -18.82 22.51
N LYS A 728 43.95 -18.51 21.21
CA LYS A 728 44.16 -17.15 20.69
C LYS A 728 43.05 -16.18 21.13
N GLN A 729 41.82 -16.65 21.27
CA GLN A 729 40.67 -15.86 21.75
C GLN A 729 40.73 -15.60 23.26
N GLU A 730 41.12 -16.59 24.08
CA GLU A 730 41.27 -16.42 25.54
C GLU A 730 42.45 -15.51 25.91
N ALA A 731 43.60 -15.63 25.23
CA ALA A 731 44.75 -14.75 25.44
C ALA A 731 44.45 -13.30 25.03
N PHE A 732 43.59 -13.10 24.01
CA PHE A 732 43.07 -11.80 23.61
C PHE A 732 42.13 -11.21 24.68
N PHE A 733 41.27 -12.04 25.27
CA PHE A 733 40.35 -11.66 26.35
C PHE A 733 41.05 -11.23 27.64
N GLU A 734 42.08 -11.96 28.07
CA GLU A 734 42.87 -11.60 29.26
C GLU A 734 43.64 -10.28 29.04
N THR A 735 44.17 -10.07 27.83
CA THR A 735 44.87 -8.83 27.45
C THR A 735 43.93 -7.61 27.43
N LEU A 736 42.69 -7.80 26.95
CA LEU A 736 41.61 -6.80 26.98
C LEU A 736 41.17 -6.45 28.41
N GLN A 737 41.01 -7.45 29.28
CA GLN A 737 40.67 -7.23 30.69
C GLN A 737 41.78 -6.49 31.46
N GLN A 738 43.05 -6.75 31.12
CA GLN A 738 44.19 -6.09 31.75
C GLN A 738 44.34 -4.63 31.31
N LYS A 739 44.18 -4.33 30.02
CA LYS A 739 44.15 -2.95 29.47
C LYS A 739 42.96 -2.13 29.99
N ALA A 740 41.78 -2.75 30.13
CA ALA A 740 40.61 -2.11 30.74
C ALA A 740 40.87 -1.73 32.21
N LYS A 741 41.51 -2.61 33.00
CA LYS A 741 41.88 -2.32 34.41
C LYS A 741 42.93 -1.21 34.55
N GLU A 742 43.86 -1.06 33.61
CA GLU A 742 44.86 0.01 33.63
C GLU A 742 44.26 1.38 33.26
N ASN A 743 43.38 1.45 32.27
CA ASN A 743 42.71 2.69 31.86
C ASN A 743 41.67 3.20 32.88
N PHE A 744 41.06 2.32 33.69
CA PHE A 744 40.14 2.75 34.76
C PHE A 744 40.85 3.31 36.01
N LYS A 745 42.18 3.15 36.15
CA LYS A 745 42.96 3.76 37.24
C LYS A 745 43.27 5.24 36.99
N THR A 746 43.29 5.71 35.74
CA THR A 746 43.64 7.09 35.37
C THR A 746 42.45 8.06 35.44
N VAL A 747 41.21 7.58 35.35
CA VAL A 747 39.99 8.41 35.41
C VAL A 747 39.63 8.84 36.85
N GLY A 748 40.18 8.18 37.87
CA GLY A 748 39.89 8.44 39.28
C GLY A 748 40.74 9.52 39.94
N ARG A 749 40.66 10.80 39.52
CA ARG A 749 41.12 11.94 40.35
C ARG A 749 40.31 13.24 40.14
N ARG A 750 39.05 13.27 40.58
CA ARG A 750 38.47 14.42 41.32
C ARG A 750 37.55 13.88 42.43
N LYS A 751 37.71 14.42 43.64
CA LYS A 751 37.17 13.98 44.94
C LYS A 751 35.67 14.36 45.08
N LYS A 752 34.82 13.77 45.95
CA LYS A 752 35.03 13.34 47.34
C LYS A 752 33.77 12.59 47.83
N GLU A 753 33.90 11.32 48.27
CA GLU A 753 33.35 10.77 49.52
C GLU A 753 33.52 9.24 49.55
N ASN A 754 33.98 8.73 50.69
CA ASN A 754 34.43 7.36 50.89
C ASN A 754 33.25 6.39 51.04
N LYS A 755 32.81 5.77 49.94
CA LYS A 755 32.15 4.46 49.97
C LYS A 755 32.77 3.54 48.93
N ILE A 756 33.24 2.37 49.37
CA ILE A 756 33.68 1.29 48.50
C ILE A 756 32.43 0.48 48.12
N VAL A 757 32.11 0.42 46.83
CA VAL A 757 30.99 -0.37 46.27
C VAL A 757 31.58 -1.46 45.35
N PRO A 758 31.01 -2.69 45.30
CA PRO A 758 31.58 -3.80 44.51
C PRO A 758 31.46 -3.57 42.99
N PHE A 759 32.38 -4.17 42.22
CA PHE A 759 32.45 -4.03 40.76
C PHE A 759 31.70 -5.18 40.03
N LYS A 760 31.12 -4.89 38.86
CA LYS A 760 30.75 -5.88 37.83
C LYS A 760 31.16 -5.36 36.45
N LEU A 761 31.80 -6.20 35.65
CA LEU A 761 32.19 -5.93 34.28
C LEU A 761 31.36 -6.82 33.37
N HIS A 762 30.62 -6.23 32.43
CA HIS A 762 29.86 -6.96 31.41
C HIS A 762 30.53 -6.79 30.05
N ILE A 763 30.71 -7.92 29.34
CA ILE A 763 31.25 -7.98 27.97
C ILE A 763 30.18 -8.70 27.15
N ALA A 764 29.72 -8.08 26.05
CA ALA A 764 28.69 -8.61 25.17
C ALA A 764 29.09 -8.43 23.71
N THR A 765 28.53 -9.27 22.82
CA THR A 765 28.75 -9.22 21.38
C THR A 765 27.42 -9.05 20.65
N ASP A 766 27.27 -7.99 19.86
CA ASP A 766 26.30 -7.91 18.76
C ASP A 766 27.09 -8.26 17.49
N GLY A 767 26.59 -9.21 16.72
CA GLY A 767 27.28 -9.87 15.61
C GLY A 767 27.71 -8.99 14.43
N ASN A 768 27.75 -7.66 14.54
CA ASN A 768 28.25 -6.78 13.48
C ASN A 768 29.21 -5.65 13.88
N TYR A 769 29.42 -5.28 15.16
CA TYR A 769 30.37 -4.19 15.51
C TYR A 769 31.01 -4.33 16.91
N GLY A 770 32.25 -4.84 17.00
CA GLY A 770 33.23 -4.59 18.07
C GLY A 770 32.90 -4.96 19.54
N TRP A 771 33.93 -5.06 20.38
CA TRP A 771 33.79 -5.36 21.82
C TRP A 771 33.66 -4.06 22.63
N TYR A 772 32.76 -4.02 23.63
CA TYR A 772 32.64 -2.86 24.55
C TYR A 772 32.62 -3.27 26.03
N ALA A 773 33.11 -2.38 26.90
CA ALA A 773 33.15 -2.56 28.35
C ALA A 773 32.42 -1.41 29.06
N VAL A 774 31.60 -1.72 30.05
CA VAL A 774 30.80 -0.74 30.81
C VAL A 774 31.21 -0.74 32.28
N LYS A 775 31.36 0.45 32.86
CA LYS A 775 31.57 0.66 34.30
C LYS A 775 30.47 1.55 34.87
N GLU A 776 29.86 1.11 35.97
CA GLU A 776 28.76 1.81 36.64
C GLU A 776 29.26 2.57 37.89
N TRP A 777 28.77 3.80 38.09
CA TRP A 777 29.02 4.61 39.28
C TRP A 777 27.76 5.43 39.63
N ASP A 778 27.13 5.19 40.79
CA ASP A 778 25.98 5.95 41.35
C ASP A 778 25.12 6.72 40.32
N GLY A 779 24.51 6.00 39.38
CA GLY A 779 23.55 6.56 38.41
C GLY A 779 24.12 7.02 37.08
N GLU A 780 25.44 7.03 36.88
CA GLU A 780 26.08 7.29 35.58
C GLU A 780 26.85 6.05 35.08
N SER A 781 26.68 5.73 33.78
CA SER A 781 27.33 4.59 33.12
C SER A 781 28.32 5.11 32.09
N ILE A 782 29.58 4.67 32.13
CA ILE A 782 30.57 5.01 31.10
C ILE A 782 30.83 3.77 30.24
N ALA A 783 30.60 3.88 28.94
CA ALA A 783 30.89 2.86 27.94
C ALA A 783 32.19 3.20 27.19
N VAL A 784 33.07 2.21 27.01
CA VAL A 784 34.30 2.35 26.21
C VAL A 784 34.29 1.31 25.09
N ILE A 785 34.39 1.78 23.84
CA ILE A 785 34.49 0.96 22.64
C ILE A 785 35.95 0.51 22.47
N LEU A 786 36.18 -0.78 22.24
CA LEU A 786 37.50 -1.36 22.00
C LEU A 786 37.53 -1.89 20.56
N SER A 787 38.13 -1.14 19.64
CA SER A 787 38.43 -1.59 18.27
C SER A 787 39.92 -1.90 18.11
N ASP A 788 40.24 -2.79 17.18
CA ASP A 788 41.53 -3.50 17.13
C ASP A 788 42.73 -2.68 16.63
N ASN A 789 42.58 -1.42 16.19
CA ASN A 789 43.70 -0.52 15.94
C ASN A 789 43.21 0.95 15.96
N ASP A 790 43.89 1.79 16.75
CA ASP A 790 43.72 3.23 16.98
C ASP A 790 42.56 3.70 17.88
N VAL A 791 42.96 4.31 19.01
CA VAL A 791 42.10 5.02 19.97
C VAL A 791 41.91 6.45 19.46
N GLN A 792 40.69 6.80 19.02
CA GLN A 792 40.23 8.18 18.99
C GLN A 792 39.07 8.34 19.98
N MET A 793 39.21 9.29 20.91
CA MET A 793 38.13 9.71 21.80
C MET A 793 37.13 10.53 20.99
N ALA A 794 35.90 10.05 20.86
CA ALA A 794 34.77 10.87 20.44
C ALA A 794 33.88 11.12 21.66
N GLU A 795 33.85 12.36 22.14
CA GLU A 795 32.81 12.84 23.04
C GLU A 795 31.56 13.04 22.19
N ASN A 796 30.59 12.12 22.27
CA ASN A 796 29.30 12.30 21.60
C ASN A 796 28.18 11.91 22.58
N GLU A 797 27.38 12.90 22.97
CA GLU A 797 26.37 12.81 24.03
C GLU A 797 25.12 11.98 23.64
N SER A 798 24.99 11.51 22.39
CA SER A 798 23.79 10.81 21.93
C SER A 798 23.65 9.35 22.40
N ILE A 799 24.74 8.70 22.85
CA ILE A 799 24.70 7.29 23.29
C ILE A 799 24.25 7.15 24.76
N LEU A 800 24.40 8.20 25.57
CA LEU A 800 23.97 8.18 26.98
C LEU A 800 22.45 8.31 27.14
N TYR A 801 21.77 8.96 26.18
CA TYR A 801 20.32 9.16 26.25
C TYR A 801 19.53 7.86 26.02
N HIS A 802 19.98 7.01 25.09
CA HIS A 802 19.29 5.75 24.75
C HIS A 802 19.35 4.65 25.84
N ILE A 803 20.30 4.72 26.78
CA ILE A 803 20.40 3.70 27.86
C ILE A 803 19.50 4.06 29.06
N ALA A 804 19.17 5.34 29.26
CA ALA A 804 18.26 5.76 30.33
C ALA A 804 16.78 5.47 29.99
N GLU A 805 16.42 5.50 28.72
CA GLU A 805 15.02 5.37 28.27
C GLU A 805 14.50 3.92 28.25
N VAL A 806 15.40 2.93 28.04
CA VAL A 806 15.06 1.50 28.05
C VAL A 806 14.66 0.99 29.45
N LYS A 807 14.94 1.73 30.52
CA LYS A 807 14.50 1.39 31.90
C LYS A 807 13.20 2.08 32.34
N ALA A 808 12.70 3.08 31.60
CA ALA A 808 11.47 3.78 31.98
C ALA A 808 10.18 3.23 31.33
N ASN A 809 10.27 2.60 30.13
CA ASN A 809 9.07 2.18 29.38
C ASN A 809 8.84 0.66 29.31
N ARG A 810 8.83 -0.02 30.46
CA ARG A 810 8.12 -1.31 30.59
C ARG A 810 6.65 -1.04 30.88
N THR A 811 5.90 -0.65 29.85
CA THR A 811 4.46 -0.94 29.62
C THR A 811 3.91 0.03 28.58
N LYS A 812 4.09 -0.28 27.30
CA LYS A 812 3.10 -0.04 26.23
C LYS A 812 3.67 -0.58 24.92
N LYS A 813 2.77 -1.15 24.14
CA LYS A 813 2.98 -1.81 22.86
C LYS A 813 3.15 -0.78 21.76
N ASP A 814 3.76 -1.25 20.69
CA ASP A 814 3.87 -0.68 19.35
C ASP A 814 4.90 0.44 19.23
N TRP A 815 5.85 0.24 18.30
CA TRP A 815 6.24 1.15 17.22
C TRP A 815 7.39 0.52 16.42
N HIS A 816 7.27 0.55 15.11
CA HIS A 816 8.25 0.09 14.12
C HIS A 816 9.22 1.23 13.77
N PHE A 817 10.49 0.90 13.53
CA PHE A 817 11.50 1.83 13.02
C PHE A 817 11.43 1.89 11.48
N GLY A 818 11.35 3.11 10.95
CA GLY A 818 11.39 3.44 9.53
C GLY A 818 10.17 4.27 9.12
N ASP A 819 10.26 5.59 9.34
CA ASP A 819 9.46 6.70 8.74
C ASP A 819 9.23 7.89 9.70
N THR A 820 10.15 8.14 10.64
CA THR A 820 9.90 9.05 11.78
C THR A 820 10.23 10.54 11.52
N ALA A 821 10.62 10.95 10.31
CA ALA A 821 10.84 12.37 10.01
C ALA A 821 9.61 13.05 9.37
N TYR A 822 8.81 12.31 8.61
CA TYR A 822 7.61 12.82 7.95
C TYR A 822 6.37 12.81 8.85
N LEU A 823 6.26 11.81 9.74
CA LEU A 823 5.12 11.69 10.66
C LEU A 823 5.11 12.77 11.76
N ASN A 824 6.26 13.32 12.15
CA ASN A 824 6.28 14.39 13.16
C ASN A 824 5.81 15.75 12.59
N LEU A 825 6.03 16.04 11.30
CA LEU A 825 5.53 17.29 10.71
C LEU A 825 4.05 17.19 10.33
N PHE A 826 3.60 16.02 9.86
CA PHE A 826 2.19 15.77 9.59
C PHE A 826 1.39 15.68 10.90
N GLY A 827 1.93 15.03 11.94
CA GLY A 827 1.35 14.96 13.28
C GLY A 827 1.21 16.33 13.95
N LEU A 828 2.24 17.20 13.86
CA LEU A 828 2.17 18.57 14.37
C LEU A 828 1.13 19.45 13.65
N LEU A 829 0.79 19.14 12.39
CA LEU A 829 -0.19 19.89 11.59
C LEU A 829 -1.61 19.30 11.69
N THR A 830 -1.75 17.99 11.96
CA THR A 830 -3.06 17.35 12.16
C THR A 830 -3.62 17.52 13.58
N ASP A 831 -2.76 17.71 14.60
CA ASP A 831 -3.19 17.89 16.00
C ASP A 831 -3.42 19.35 16.42
N LEU A 832 -3.61 20.26 15.45
CA LEU A 832 -3.88 21.68 15.71
C LEU A 832 -5.33 21.93 16.16
N SER A 833 -5.69 21.42 17.34
CA SER A 833 -6.71 22.00 18.22
C SER A 833 -6.07 22.46 19.53
N VAL A 834 -5.12 23.40 19.43
CA VAL A 834 -4.49 23.98 20.62
C VAL A 834 -5.47 24.98 21.25
N THR A 835 -6.16 24.56 22.31
CA THR A 835 -6.75 25.50 23.27
C THR A 835 -5.63 26.22 24.01
N THR A 836 -5.90 27.39 24.59
CA THR A 836 -4.94 28.35 25.19
C THR A 836 -4.10 27.84 26.39
N SER A 837 -3.92 26.52 26.56
CA SER A 837 -3.20 25.89 27.67
C SER A 837 -1.82 25.29 27.31
N GLY A 838 -1.41 25.20 26.04
CA GLY A 838 -0.05 24.79 25.67
C GLY A 838 0.27 23.30 25.84
N GLU A 839 -0.70 22.42 25.64
CA GLU A 839 -0.55 20.95 25.67
C GLU A 839 -1.16 20.36 24.39
N SER A 840 -0.55 19.29 23.84
CA SER A 840 -1.13 18.49 22.74
C SER A 840 -2.34 17.67 23.19
N GLU A 841 -3.14 17.11 22.27
CA GLU A 841 -4.32 16.27 22.61
C GLU A 841 -4.00 15.07 23.52
N ASP A 842 -2.72 14.66 23.56
CA ASP A 842 -2.20 13.57 24.41
C ASP A 842 -1.56 14.05 25.75
N GLY A 843 -1.53 15.36 26.02
CA GLY A 843 -1.09 15.93 27.31
C GLY A 843 0.42 15.98 27.52
N GLU A 844 1.23 16.03 26.46
CA GLU A 844 2.68 16.29 26.56
C GLU A 844 3.02 17.76 26.32
N ALA A 845 4.03 18.26 27.05
CA ALA A 845 4.51 19.64 26.94
C ALA A 845 5.46 19.79 25.75
N LEU A 846 5.16 20.72 24.84
CA LEU A 846 6.01 21.06 23.70
C LEU A 846 7.41 21.52 24.16
N SER A 847 8.45 21.14 23.43
CA SER A 847 9.80 21.63 23.68
C SER A 847 9.92 23.13 23.39
N GLU A 848 10.85 23.80 24.06
CA GLU A 848 11.06 25.27 23.93
C GLU A 848 11.32 25.70 22.46
N LYS A 849 11.94 24.81 21.65
CA LYS A 849 12.18 25.04 20.22
C LYS A 849 10.95 24.83 19.35
N GLU A 850 10.07 23.90 19.70
CA GLU A 850 8.78 23.71 19.00
C GLU A 850 7.85 24.89 19.28
N VAL A 851 7.86 25.43 20.50
CA VAL A 851 7.14 26.65 20.85
C VAL A 851 7.71 27.87 20.11
N GLU A 852 9.04 28.00 19.97
CA GLU A 852 9.64 29.07 19.16
C GLU A 852 9.30 28.94 17.67
N LEU A 853 9.33 27.73 17.11
CA LEU A 853 8.97 27.47 15.72
C LEU A 853 7.48 27.76 15.49
N LEU A 854 6.59 27.34 16.41
CA LEU A 854 5.15 27.65 16.38
C LEU A 854 4.88 29.15 16.51
N MET A 855 5.54 29.85 17.44
CA MET A 855 5.42 31.30 17.58
C MET A 855 5.91 32.05 16.34
N TRP A 856 6.92 31.50 15.64
CA TRP A 856 7.44 32.09 14.42
C TRP A 856 6.55 31.77 13.20
N LEU A 857 6.06 30.53 13.05
CA LEU A 857 5.15 30.12 11.99
C LEU A 857 3.78 30.80 12.08
N THR A 858 3.38 31.23 13.28
CA THR A 858 2.14 32.00 13.51
C THR A 858 2.33 33.52 13.32
N THR A 859 3.56 33.98 13.00
CA THR A 859 3.87 35.40 12.80
C THR A 859 4.59 35.72 11.48
N GLU A 860 5.07 34.72 10.74
CA GLU A 860 5.67 34.85 9.40
C GLU A 860 4.68 34.46 8.31
N PHE A 861 4.59 35.25 7.23
CA PHE A 861 3.61 35.04 6.15
C PHE A 861 4.25 34.80 4.76
N ASP A 862 5.59 34.92 4.65
CA ASP A 862 6.30 34.56 3.43
C ASP A 862 6.51 33.05 3.35
N THR A 863 5.75 32.39 2.48
CA THR A 863 5.80 30.94 2.25
C THR A 863 7.18 30.42 1.85
N ASN A 864 8.04 31.23 1.24
CA ASN A 864 9.41 30.82 0.93
C ASN A 864 10.33 30.89 2.15
N ASN A 865 10.13 31.87 3.04
CA ASN A 865 10.83 31.91 4.33
C ASN A 865 10.36 30.80 5.27
N ILE A 866 9.05 30.49 5.28
CA ILE A 866 8.49 29.36 6.03
C ILE A 866 9.13 28.05 5.55
N LYS A 867 9.12 27.79 4.24
CA LYS A 867 9.75 26.60 3.65
C LYS A 867 11.24 26.53 3.97
N LYS A 868 11.95 27.64 3.87
CA LYS A 868 13.38 27.72 4.18
C LYS A 868 13.67 27.43 5.64
N LYS A 869 12.88 27.97 6.57
CA LYS A 869 13.13 27.81 8.01
C LYS A 869 12.70 26.44 8.54
N VAL A 870 11.66 25.85 7.95
CA VAL A 870 11.30 24.44 8.15
C VAL A 870 12.42 23.54 7.61
N LEU A 871 12.94 23.83 6.42
CA LEU A 871 14.09 23.11 5.85
C LEU A 871 15.35 23.25 6.73
N ASP A 872 15.65 24.44 7.23
CA ASP A 872 16.78 24.69 8.13
C ASP A 872 16.62 23.92 9.44
N TYR A 873 15.41 23.90 10.04
CA TYR A 873 15.11 23.10 11.24
C TYR A 873 15.22 21.59 10.99
N CYS A 874 14.70 21.10 9.86
CA CYS A 874 14.83 19.70 9.47
C CYS A 874 16.30 19.31 9.28
N ASN A 875 17.09 20.15 8.60
CA ASN A 875 18.51 19.90 8.37
C ASN A 875 19.35 19.94 9.65
N GLU A 876 19.12 20.89 10.56
CA GLU A 876 19.79 20.92 11.87
C GLU A 876 19.46 19.68 12.72
N THR A 877 18.22 19.20 12.64
CA THR A 877 17.78 17.99 13.35
C THR A 877 18.40 16.73 12.73
N TYR A 878 18.52 16.68 11.40
CA TYR A 878 19.14 15.56 10.67
C TYR A 878 20.68 15.51 10.85
N GLU A 879 21.35 16.66 10.88
CA GLU A 879 22.80 16.76 11.14
C GLU A 879 23.14 16.28 12.57
N SER A 880 22.24 16.51 13.54
CA SER A 880 22.41 16.00 14.92
C SER A 880 22.36 14.47 15.04
N TRP A 881 21.84 13.78 14.00
CA TRP A 881 21.72 12.33 13.91
C TRP A 881 22.77 11.69 12.98
N GLY A 882 23.69 12.50 12.42
CA GLY A 882 24.82 12.03 11.61
C GLY A 882 24.50 11.62 10.17
N GLY A 883 23.40 12.11 9.59
CA GLY A 883 23.06 11.94 8.17
C GLY A 883 23.60 13.06 7.26
N ASP A 884 23.72 12.79 5.95
CA ASP A 884 24.09 13.81 4.95
C ASP A 884 22.95 14.81 4.70
N THR A 885 23.29 16.07 4.42
CA THR A 885 22.36 17.20 4.26
C THR A 885 21.39 17.02 3.09
N ILE A 886 20.09 17.26 3.31
CA ILE A 886 19.06 17.17 2.24
C ILE A 886 19.13 18.43 1.37
N SER A 887 19.10 18.27 0.05
CA SER A 887 19.13 19.40 -0.89
C SER A 887 17.75 20.07 -0.99
N ALA A 888 17.72 21.39 -1.21
CA ALA A 888 16.48 22.14 -1.40
C ALA A 888 15.64 21.62 -2.58
N ASP A 889 16.28 21.04 -3.60
CA ASP A 889 15.61 20.49 -4.79
C ASP A 889 14.90 19.14 -4.50
N ASP A 890 15.37 18.38 -3.50
CA ASP A 890 14.74 17.12 -3.09
C ASP A 890 13.54 17.36 -2.18
N LEU A 891 13.63 18.33 -1.25
CA LEU A 891 12.46 18.75 -0.44
C LEU A 891 11.38 19.41 -1.31
N HIS A 892 11.76 20.16 -2.35
CA HIS A 892 10.80 20.85 -3.22
C HIS A 892 10.02 19.88 -4.14
N LYS A 893 10.63 18.74 -4.52
CA LYS A 893 9.95 17.65 -5.24
C LYS A 893 8.94 16.92 -4.36
N GLU A 894 9.27 16.67 -3.10
CA GLU A 894 8.39 15.97 -2.16
C GLU A 894 7.22 16.83 -1.67
N LEU A 895 7.43 18.13 -1.39
CA LEU A 895 6.35 19.07 -1.04
C LEU A 895 5.41 19.41 -2.21
N SER A 896 5.77 19.04 -3.45
CA SER A 896 4.88 19.17 -4.60
C SER A 896 3.82 18.06 -4.68
N LEU A 897 3.95 17.00 -3.87
CA LEU A 897 3.03 15.86 -3.80
C LEU A 897 1.90 16.04 -2.78
N SER A 898 1.95 17.05 -1.90
CA SER A 898 0.91 17.39 -0.93
C SER A 898 0.57 18.87 -1.01
N SER A 899 -0.51 19.20 -1.72
CA SER A 899 -1.06 20.56 -1.74
C SER A 899 -1.68 20.90 -0.38
N ILE A 900 -0.96 21.66 0.45
CA ILE A 900 -1.53 22.33 1.63
C ILE A 900 -2.33 23.53 1.12
N TYR A 901 -3.66 23.41 1.11
CA TYR A 901 -4.57 24.55 0.96
C TYR A 901 -5.06 24.95 2.35
N LEU A 902 -4.68 26.14 2.82
CA LEU A 902 -5.34 26.79 3.95
C LEU A 902 -6.58 27.51 3.43
N ARG A 903 -7.77 27.04 3.82
CA ARG A 903 -9.04 27.71 3.56
C ARG A 903 -9.61 28.18 4.90
N VAL A 904 -9.58 29.49 5.14
CA VAL A 904 -10.31 30.12 6.25
C VAL A 904 -11.69 30.47 5.68
N GLU A 905 -12.74 29.78 6.14
CA GLU A 905 -14.13 30.17 5.86
C GLU A 905 -14.66 31.00 7.03
N ASP A 906 -15.12 32.21 6.73
CA ASP A 906 -15.77 33.11 7.69
C ASP A 906 -17.15 32.57 8.08
N ALA A 907 -17.35 32.25 9.37
CA ALA A 907 -18.67 31.97 9.93
C ALA A 907 -19.21 33.23 10.63
N GLU A 908 -20.25 33.83 10.06
CA GLU A 908 -21.05 34.88 10.70
C GLU A 908 -21.78 34.33 11.95
N ASP A 909 -21.61 35.06 13.07
CA ASP A 909 -22.46 35.09 14.27
C ASP A 909 -22.77 33.76 15.02
N SER A 910 -21.94 33.39 16.02
CA SER A 910 -22.32 33.21 17.44
C SER A 910 -21.22 32.50 18.25
N GLU A 911 -21.18 32.76 19.55
CA GLU A 911 -20.15 32.36 20.53
C GLU A 911 -19.80 30.85 20.54
N SER A 912 -18.84 30.42 19.72
CA SER A 912 -18.03 29.20 19.92
C SER A 912 -16.76 29.26 19.06
N GLN A 913 -15.64 28.74 19.58
CA GLN A 913 -14.30 28.76 18.93
C GLN A 913 -14.29 28.05 17.56
N PRO A 914 -13.38 28.43 16.63
CA PRO A 914 -13.30 27.81 15.30
C PRO A 914 -12.63 26.43 15.34
N ASP A 915 -13.29 25.44 14.74
CA ASP A 915 -12.74 24.10 14.43
C ASP A 915 -12.03 24.12 13.06
N ILE A 916 -10.85 23.49 12.97
CA ILE A 916 -10.13 23.23 11.71
C ILE A 916 -10.67 21.91 11.13
N CYS A 917 -11.17 21.93 9.89
CA CYS A 917 -11.64 20.73 9.19
C CYS A 917 -10.81 20.48 7.93
N LEU A 918 -10.21 19.29 7.82
CA LEU A 918 -9.56 18.79 6.61
C LEU A 918 -10.53 17.88 5.85
N SER A 919 -11.17 18.38 4.80
CA SER A 919 -11.72 17.52 3.74
C SER A 919 -11.76 18.27 2.39
N GLY A 920 -11.30 17.59 1.34
CA GLY A 920 -11.38 18.03 -0.05
C GLY A 920 -12.61 17.44 -0.74
N ASP A 921 -13.23 18.27 -1.59
CA ASP A 921 -14.32 17.97 -2.53
C ASP A 921 -15.65 17.46 -1.96
N CYS A 922 -16.55 18.40 -1.66
CA CYS A 922 -17.99 18.19 -1.76
C CYS A 922 -18.64 19.33 -2.56
N ASN A 923 -19.12 18.97 -3.74
CA ASN A 923 -20.06 19.75 -4.53
C ASN A 923 -21.43 19.56 -3.86
N CYS A 924 -21.94 20.61 -3.25
CA CYS A 924 -23.20 20.61 -2.52
C CYS A 924 -24.36 20.52 -3.51
N ASP A 925 -25.08 19.39 -3.52
CA ASP A 925 -26.52 19.34 -3.78
C ASP A 925 -27.07 17.97 -3.31
N GLU A 926 -28.10 18.04 -2.47
CA GLU A 926 -28.98 16.97 -1.96
C GLU A 926 -28.49 16.08 -0.78
N GLU A 927 -29.14 16.34 0.38
CA GLU A 927 -29.35 15.53 1.60
C GLU A 927 -28.73 14.12 1.65
N HIS A 928 -27.75 13.86 2.53
CA HIS A 928 -27.58 12.60 3.31
C HIS A 928 -26.53 12.82 4.43
N GLY A 929 -26.97 12.91 5.69
CA GLY A 929 -26.08 12.99 6.86
C GLY A 929 -25.60 11.63 7.36
N ILE A 930 -24.37 11.57 7.89
CA ILE A 930 -23.90 10.49 8.76
C ILE A 930 -23.70 11.06 10.17
N ALA A 931 -24.40 10.48 11.16
CA ALA A 931 -24.35 10.85 12.57
C ALA A 931 -23.38 9.96 13.36
N ILE A 932 -22.62 10.55 14.29
CA ILE A 932 -21.92 9.81 15.36
C ILE A 932 -22.42 10.33 16.72
N SER A 933 -22.82 9.40 17.58
CA SER A 933 -23.56 9.60 18.84
C SER A 933 -22.64 9.79 20.04
N PHE A 934 -22.94 10.78 20.90
CA PHE A 934 -22.36 10.89 22.24
C PHE A 934 -23.28 10.29 23.31
N LYS A 935 -22.70 9.44 24.16
CA LYS A 935 -23.35 8.83 25.33
C LYS A 935 -23.09 9.67 26.59
N ASN A 936 -24.20 10.12 27.20
CA ASN A 936 -24.46 10.33 28.63
C ASN A 936 -24.70 11.75 29.18
N LYS A 937 -25.98 11.91 29.62
CA LYS A 937 -26.57 12.75 30.68
C LYS A 937 -27.19 14.12 30.32
N LYS A 938 -28.48 14.02 29.94
CA LYS A 938 -29.65 14.89 30.21
C LYS A 938 -29.46 16.16 31.04
N LEU A 939 -30.03 17.28 30.57
CA LEU A 939 -31.27 17.87 31.10
C LEU A 939 -31.79 19.05 30.25
N PHE A 940 -33.12 19.04 30.04
CA PHE A 940 -34.03 20.05 29.47
C PHE A 940 -34.41 20.01 27.98
N GLU A 941 -35.69 19.67 27.78
CA GLU A 941 -36.54 19.93 26.61
C GLU A 941 -36.72 21.45 26.41
N ILE A 942 -36.60 21.90 25.16
CA ILE A 942 -37.37 23.04 24.65
C ILE A 942 -37.95 22.61 23.30
N ASN A 943 -39.27 22.77 23.20
CA ASN A 943 -40.12 22.39 22.07
C ASN A 943 -39.76 23.11 20.78
N GLU A 944 -39.86 22.37 19.67
CA GLU A 944 -40.03 22.88 18.32
C GLU A 944 -41.33 23.68 18.23
N GLU A 945 -41.24 24.96 17.89
CA GLU A 945 -42.31 25.66 17.21
C GLU A 945 -41.72 26.83 16.41
N SER A 946 -41.73 26.67 15.08
CA SER A 946 -42.00 27.72 14.07
C SER A 946 -40.82 28.25 13.21
N ILE A 947 -41.08 28.17 11.88
CA ILE A 947 -40.67 29.08 10.76
C ILE A 947 -39.29 28.80 10.13
N ALA A 948 -39.16 28.06 9.02
CA ALA A 948 -39.47 28.43 7.63
C ALA A 948 -38.61 29.58 7.05
N PHE A 949 -37.49 29.25 6.40
CA PHE A 949 -37.24 29.46 4.96
C PHE A 949 -35.92 28.79 4.57
#